data_AF-A0A9Q4L184-F1
#
_entry.id   AF-A0A9Q4L184-F1
#
_cell.length_a   1.000
_cell.length_b   1.000
_cell.length_c   1.000
_cell.angle_alpha   90.00
_cell.angle_beta   90.00
_cell.angle_gamma   90.00
#
_symmetry.space_group_name_H-M   'P 1'
#
loop_
_entity.id
_entity.type
_entity.pdbx_description
1 polymer ?
#
loop_
_entity_poly.entity_id
_entity_poly.type
_entity_poly.pdbx_seq_one_letter_code
_entity_poly.pdbx_strand_id
1 'polypeptide(L)'
;MASRTDIHHRLFRLYERYVGEPDSSKDVYGYWLFIVGYIIGAAGVATFVIGYAGEGYNYTVIRIAGVTAATGLAFCLFGIVLMLPVRRRGIQASVVGLLVALGGVGFFGWAYPNNWRELGVDYSVQVITVYTVGIGIIAGVTALVPILTGRKGMFVEEEGTSEDPPIMTGDAMEGAQFAVFRDENGDWKWHVLHLEALAQSNESAVTRPDASEGIERVKSQISSAGLMELTTSAFRLYEDRDGTWQWTLARDDGSIVGSCAGEFDQRDGAEESVSFLKDRGPDADVIEIEGAAFTYEERRDQWHWQLVDDNRNPLAASESGHSTQETAEEDAREFAEKFDQARVLDIDTIGVELCEQANGWTWRFVDAADDVLATSTHEFSSRRSAEEAAESLLPDLESASITVSGEPTYELYESDEEWHYRLVDEAEHVIARGPDGTADKGSSEQWARQFGDNAAEADVVEIEPAEYEVFQADDGSAAGSAASTSDGTLAETIDEPEPAADGGTTSADAVPDGEDPWHWRLVTDDRDIIAASTEPHTDADSATEAIERVRQQANEADLIEFENAAFQVYEADSGEWRWRLIDEDGNVLADSGAEHTSRNEASQAMMTLKEQAPEAELLEIETAAFELFVNEDDEWGWRLIDEGGKLVAEDPNTHPTRDAAREAMNRLLEHLESDVRTMDNAIFQTYATEDWHWRFVMPDGETVALGDEAHPTRDELVDGLDDVREAAASARQYTIGNVSVQLYGNGDWQFRLLDRDREEIADSDVSYADRDAATAGVEDLQRHATDAPIFAIEEAAIRLDEEDGWSWDLVDRERDVLANGVGTAETKDDLMDDVDTVRQLAPKAGRVDFDVASFELVANEDDRWHWRLIDEDGRTVATGSETYETTEDAREALEDVRDLIEAASILEIDSVSFELHIAEDGWVWQLIDEYGTTMAESTQTYETRTAAREAMNDVKAQAPDGWITFTE
;
A
#
# COMPACT_ATOMS: atom_id res chain seq x y z
N MET A 1 17.82 -17.66 29.15
CA MET A 1 16.91 -18.83 29.17
C MET A 1 17.50 -19.90 30.06
N ALA A 2 16.71 -20.68 30.80
CA ALA A 2 17.27 -21.83 31.54
C ALA A 2 17.68 -22.89 30.51
N SER A 3 18.93 -23.36 30.52
CA SER A 3 19.40 -24.39 29.58
C SER A 3 18.52 -25.66 29.73
N ARG A 4 18.41 -26.47 28.66
CA ARG A 4 17.62 -27.73 28.68
C ARG A 4 17.97 -28.60 29.89
N THR A 5 19.24 -28.62 30.26
CA THR A 5 19.81 -29.33 31.42
C THR A 5 19.28 -28.78 32.74
N ASP A 6 19.12 -27.47 32.84
CA ASP A 6 18.67 -26.77 34.06
C ASP A 6 17.16 -26.99 34.32
N ILE A 7 16.35 -27.03 33.26
CA ILE A 7 14.93 -27.42 33.33
C ILE A 7 14.79 -28.88 33.75
N HIS A 8 15.62 -29.77 33.17
CA HIS A 8 15.66 -31.19 33.51
C HIS A 8 15.94 -31.40 35.00
N HIS A 9 17.02 -30.80 35.53
CA HIS A 9 17.38 -30.90 36.95
C HIS A 9 16.31 -30.32 37.88
N ARG A 10 15.62 -29.24 37.49
CA ARG A 10 14.53 -28.66 38.28
C ARG A 10 13.32 -29.58 38.35
N LEU A 11 12.92 -30.21 37.23
CA LEU A 11 11.76 -31.12 37.20
C LEU A 11 11.98 -32.34 38.12
N PHE A 12 13.20 -32.88 38.13
CA PHE A 12 13.59 -34.01 38.99
C PHE A 12 13.63 -33.62 40.46
N ARG A 13 14.27 -32.49 40.82
CA ARG A 13 14.26 -31.99 42.21
C ARG A 13 12.86 -31.68 42.72
N LEU A 14 11.97 -31.17 41.87
CA LEU A 14 10.60 -30.88 42.26
C LEU A 14 9.79 -32.18 42.44
N TYR A 15 10.02 -33.19 41.60
CA TYR A 15 9.43 -34.51 41.77
C TYR A 15 9.91 -35.19 43.06
N GLU A 16 11.22 -35.20 43.32
CA GLU A 16 11.80 -35.78 44.55
C GLU A 16 11.25 -35.09 45.82
N ARG A 17 11.08 -33.76 45.79
CA ARG A 17 10.54 -32.99 46.91
C ARG A 17 9.05 -33.27 47.19
N TYR A 18 8.23 -33.47 46.16
CA TYR A 18 6.77 -33.57 46.30
C TYR A 18 6.21 -34.99 46.21
N VAL A 19 6.94 -35.93 45.62
CA VAL A 19 6.50 -37.31 45.35
C VAL A 19 7.41 -38.33 46.04
N GLY A 20 8.73 -38.25 45.83
CA GLY A 20 9.74 -39.17 46.39
C GLY A 20 10.87 -39.50 45.41
N GLU A 21 11.83 -40.34 45.82
CA GLU A 21 12.95 -40.75 44.95
C GLU A 21 12.41 -41.45 43.68
N PRO A 22 12.78 -40.99 42.47
CA PRO A 22 12.30 -41.59 41.23
C PRO A 22 13.00 -42.93 40.95
N ASP A 23 12.22 -43.96 40.63
CA ASP A 23 12.73 -45.27 40.21
C ASP A 23 13.23 -45.25 38.75
N SER A 24 12.72 -44.32 37.92
CA SER A 24 13.18 -44.09 36.56
C SER A 24 12.96 -42.64 36.11
N SER A 25 13.76 -42.18 35.15
CA SER A 25 13.57 -40.88 34.50
C SER A 25 12.19 -40.71 33.86
N LYS A 26 11.58 -41.80 33.39
CA LYS A 26 10.25 -41.79 32.74
C LYS A 26 9.11 -41.43 33.69
N ASP A 27 9.24 -41.77 34.98
CA ASP A 27 8.20 -41.50 35.98
C ASP A 27 8.05 -40.00 36.23
N VAL A 28 9.18 -39.28 36.25
CA VAL A 28 9.21 -37.82 36.43
C VAL A 28 8.56 -37.11 35.24
N TYR A 29 8.92 -37.50 34.02
CA TYR A 29 8.34 -36.91 32.81
C TYR A 29 6.86 -37.25 32.66
N GLY A 30 6.46 -38.50 32.97
CA GLY A 30 5.06 -38.91 32.97
C GLY A 30 4.20 -38.08 33.94
N TYR A 31 4.72 -37.80 35.13
CA TYR A 31 4.09 -36.94 36.13
C TYR A 31 3.84 -35.51 35.65
N TRP A 32 4.87 -34.85 35.15
CA TRP A 32 4.72 -33.48 34.68
C TRP A 32 3.81 -33.39 33.45
N LEU A 33 3.89 -34.36 32.54
CA LEU A 33 3.03 -34.40 31.36
C LEU A 33 1.56 -34.63 31.72
N PHE A 34 1.27 -35.45 32.73
CA PHE A 34 -0.07 -35.62 33.27
C PHE A 34 -0.62 -34.32 33.86
N ILE A 35 0.17 -33.61 34.67
CA ILE A 35 -0.22 -32.34 35.30
C ILE A 35 -0.47 -31.25 34.27
N VAL A 36 0.43 -31.09 33.29
CA VAL A 36 0.29 -30.10 32.21
C VAL A 36 -0.93 -30.43 31.36
N GLY A 37 -1.10 -31.69 30.95
CA GLY A 37 -2.29 -32.14 30.21
C GLY A 37 -3.57 -31.85 30.98
N TYR A 38 -3.57 -32.01 32.30
CA TYR A 38 -4.74 -31.77 33.15
C TYR A 38 -5.10 -30.28 33.19
N ILE A 39 -4.11 -29.41 33.33
CA ILE A 39 -4.30 -27.95 33.33
C ILE A 39 -4.85 -27.49 31.97
N ILE A 40 -4.26 -27.97 30.86
CA ILE A 40 -4.73 -27.66 29.50
C ILE A 40 -6.16 -28.15 29.30
N GLY A 41 -6.45 -29.39 29.69
CA GLY A 41 -7.79 -29.97 29.58
C GLY A 41 -8.83 -29.19 30.39
N ALA A 42 -8.48 -28.84 31.64
CA ALA A 42 -9.33 -28.05 32.52
C ALA A 42 -9.57 -26.63 31.99
N ALA A 43 -8.55 -25.99 31.41
CA ALA A 43 -8.67 -24.69 30.75
C ALA A 43 -9.60 -24.77 29.53
N GLY A 44 -9.46 -25.78 28.68
CA GLY A 44 -10.36 -26.01 27.55
C GLY A 44 -11.82 -26.16 27.98
N VAL A 45 -12.08 -26.95 29.03
CA VAL A 45 -13.43 -27.12 29.60
C VAL A 45 -13.95 -25.82 30.22
N ALA A 46 -13.11 -25.06 30.94
CA ALA A 46 -13.48 -23.78 31.53
C ALA A 46 -13.87 -22.76 30.43
N THR A 47 -13.07 -22.66 29.36
CA THR A 47 -13.36 -21.81 28.19
C THR A 47 -14.68 -22.21 27.53
N PHE A 48 -14.99 -23.51 27.42
CA PHE A 48 -16.28 -23.98 26.92
C PHE A 48 -17.44 -23.51 27.81
N VAL A 49 -17.31 -23.65 29.14
CA VAL A 49 -18.36 -23.25 30.10
C VAL A 49 -18.57 -21.74 30.11
N ILE A 50 -17.50 -20.94 30.05
CA ILE A 50 -17.56 -19.48 29.99
C ILE A 50 -18.22 -19.03 28.68
N GLY A 51 -17.81 -19.61 27.56
CA GLY A 51 -18.39 -19.33 26.24
C GLY A 51 -19.88 -19.68 26.17
N TYR A 52 -20.31 -20.76 26.82
CA TYR A 52 -21.72 -21.16 26.89
C TYR A 52 -22.57 -20.26 27.80
N ALA A 53 -21.96 -19.64 28.81
CA ALA A 53 -22.67 -18.79 29.79
C ALA A 53 -22.81 -17.32 29.33
N GLY A 54 -21.99 -16.84 28.42
CA GLY A 54 -22.12 -15.51 27.80
C GLY A 54 -23.10 -15.52 26.62
N GLU A 55 -23.74 -14.39 26.31
CA GLU A 55 -24.62 -14.22 25.13
C GLU A 55 -23.89 -14.35 23.77
N GLY A 56 -22.60 -14.68 23.77
CA GLY A 56 -21.77 -14.89 22.57
C GLY A 56 -21.68 -16.35 22.14
N TYR A 57 -22.70 -16.86 21.46
CA TYR A 57 -22.60 -18.12 20.71
C TYR A 57 -21.69 -17.96 19.48
N ASN A 58 -20.37 -17.93 19.70
CA ASN A 58 -19.38 -17.81 18.62
C ASN A 58 -18.71 -19.16 18.35
N TYR A 59 -18.75 -19.61 17.09
CA TYR A 59 -18.11 -20.85 16.63
C TYR A 59 -16.61 -20.88 16.98
N THR A 60 -15.92 -19.74 16.98
CA THR A 60 -14.50 -19.64 17.32
C THR A 60 -14.20 -20.11 18.75
N VAL A 61 -15.06 -19.78 19.72
CA VAL A 61 -14.86 -20.16 21.13
C VAL A 61 -15.01 -21.67 21.32
N ILE A 62 -15.98 -22.29 20.62
CA ILE A 62 -16.19 -23.75 20.66
C ILE A 62 -15.02 -24.49 20.00
N ARG A 63 -14.50 -23.96 18.88
CA ARG A 63 -13.32 -24.52 18.20
C ARG A 63 -12.11 -24.52 19.13
N ILE A 64 -11.79 -23.37 19.74
CA ILE A 64 -10.66 -23.22 20.65
C ILE A 64 -10.85 -24.13 21.88
N ALA A 65 -12.02 -24.10 22.51
CA ALA A 65 -12.29 -24.92 23.69
C ALA A 65 -12.21 -26.43 23.39
N GLY A 66 -12.73 -26.86 22.24
CA GLY A 66 -12.70 -28.26 21.80
C GLY A 66 -11.29 -28.76 21.51
N VAL A 67 -10.48 -27.97 20.78
CA VAL A 67 -9.07 -28.29 20.50
C VAL A 67 -8.28 -28.38 21.81
N THR A 68 -8.39 -27.38 22.68
CA THR A 68 -7.66 -27.32 23.95
C THR A 68 -8.05 -28.48 24.88
N ALA A 69 -9.35 -28.77 25.03
CA ALA A 69 -9.80 -29.87 25.89
C ALA A 69 -9.35 -31.25 25.37
N ALA A 70 -9.42 -31.48 24.05
CA ALA A 70 -9.05 -32.75 23.43
C ALA A 70 -7.53 -33.01 23.46
N THR A 71 -6.72 -31.97 23.28
CA THR A 71 -5.25 -32.04 23.44
C THR A 71 -4.87 -32.36 24.89
N GLY A 72 -5.47 -31.65 25.85
CA GLY A 72 -5.21 -31.88 27.28
C GLY A 72 -5.50 -33.32 27.71
N LEU A 73 -6.64 -33.88 27.27
CA LEU A 73 -7.01 -35.26 27.56
C LEU A 73 -6.02 -36.28 26.98
N ALA A 74 -5.54 -36.07 25.75
CA ALA A 74 -4.57 -36.95 25.12
C ALA A 74 -3.23 -36.96 25.87
N PHE A 75 -2.74 -35.79 26.30
CA PHE A 75 -1.53 -35.69 27.11
C PHE A 75 -1.69 -36.29 28.51
N CYS A 76 -2.85 -36.13 29.17
CA CYS A 76 -3.11 -36.80 30.44
C CYS A 76 -2.98 -38.32 30.33
N LEU A 77 -3.64 -38.92 29.33
CA LEU A 77 -3.65 -40.36 29.15
C LEU A 77 -2.26 -40.89 28.80
N PHE A 78 -1.51 -40.17 27.97
CA PHE A 78 -0.13 -40.54 27.65
C PHE A 78 0.81 -40.40 28.85
N GLY A 79 0.66 -39.34 29.66
CA GLY A 79 1.39 -39.16 30.92
C GLY A 79 1.15 -40.30 31.92
N ILE A 80 -0.10 -40.79 32.03
CA ILE A 80 -0.42 -41.97 32.84
C ILE A 80 0.29 -43.22 32.32
N VAL A 81 0.38 -43.41 31.01
CA VAL A 81 1.09 -44.57 30.44
C VAL A 81 2.59 -44.51 30.73
N LEU A 82 3.20 -43.33 30.71
CA LEU A 82 4.62 -43.17 31.03
C LEU A 82 4.97 -43.52 32.48
N MET A 83 4.00 -43.43 33.41
CA MET A 83 4.14 -43.87 34.81
C MET A 83 3.92 -45.37 35.02
N LEU A 84 3.42 -46.09 34.02
CA LEU A 84 3.21 -47.52 34.14
C LEU A 84 4.49 -48.27 33.76
N PRO A 85 4.76 -49.44 34.35
CA PRO A 85 5.90 -50.26 34.01
C PRO A 85 5.69 -50.97 32.66
N VAL A 86 5.66 -50.20 31.57
CA VAL A 86 5.50 -50.67 30.19
C VAL A 86 6.85 -50.69 29.48
N ARG A 87 7.14 -51.81 28.80
CA ARG A 87 8.32 -51.90 27.93
C ARG A 87 8.28 -50.87 26.80
N ARG A 88 9.45 -50.60 26.21
CA ARG A 88 9.67 -49.65 25.09
C ARG A 88 8.63 -49.75 23.96
N ARG A 89 8.17 -50.96 23.63
CA ARG A 89 7.12 -51.20 22.61
C ARG A 89 5.73 -50.68 23.00
N GLY A 90 5.38 -50.76 24.29
CA GLY A 90 4.13 -50.19 24.82
C GLY A 90 4.16 -48.66 24.81
N ILE A 91 5.33 -48.06 25.07
CA ILE A 91 5.55 -46.62 24.94
C ILE A 91 5.43 -46.19 23.48
N GLN A 92 6.12 -46.88 22.55
CA GLN A 92 6.02 -46.61 21.10
C GLN A 92 4.57 -46.70 20.59
N ALA A 93 3.81 -47.72 20.99
CA ALA A 93 2.40 -47.84 20.64
C ALA A 93 1.57 -46.66 21.17
N SER A 94 1.89 -46.17 22.37
CA SER A 94 1.20 -45.03 22.98
C SER A 94 1.59 -43.70 22.35
N VAL A 95 2.83 -43.55 21.87
CA VAL A 95 3.27 -42.40 21.04
C VAL A 95 2.50 -42.38 19.72
N VAL A 96 2.37 -43.53 19.05
CA VAL A 96 1.55 -43.65 17.84
C VAL A 96 0.09 -43.29 18.14
N GLY A 97 -0.47 -43.78 19.25
CA GLY A 97 -1.81 -43.40 19.70
C GLY A 97 -1.97 -41.90 19.95
N LEU A 98 -0.96 -41.25 20.56
CA LEU A 98 -0.93 -39.81 20.80
C LEU A 98 -0.89 -39.02 19.49
N LEU A 99 -0.02 -39.39 18.55
CA LEU A 99 0.05 -38.73 17.23
C LEU A 99 -1.26 -38.87 16.46
N VAL A 100 -1.90 -40.05 16.49
CA VAL A 100 -3.21 -40.26 15.86
C VAL A 100 -4.29 -39.41 16.55
N ALA A 101 -4.26 -39.31 17.88
CA ALA A 101 -5.20 -38.46 18.61
C ALA A 101 -5.00 -36.97 18.26
N LEU A 102 -3.77 -36.46 18.27
CA LEU A 102 -3.46 -35.08 17.90
C LEU A 102 -3.81 -34.77 16.43
N GLY A 103 -3.58 -35.72 15.51
CA GLY A 103 -4.06 -35.63 14.14
C GLY A 103 -5.59 -35.50 14.05
N GLY A 104 -6.32 -36.24 14.89
CA GLY A 104 -7.76 -36.09 15.05
C GLY A 104 -8.17 -34.71 15.60
N VAL A 105 -7.41 -34.13 16.53
CA VAL A 105 -7.64 -32.77 17.04
C VAL A 105 -7.37 -31.70 15.99
N GLY A 106 -6.28 -31.81 15.22
CA GLY A 106 -5.98 -30.91 14.10
C GLY A 106 -7.08 -30.98 13.03
N PHE A 107 -7.54 -32.19 12.71
CA PHE A 107 -8.62 -32.40 11.76
C PHE A 107 -9.96 -31.80 12.26
N PHE A 108 -10.25 -31.88 13.56
CA PHE A 108 -11.38 -31.16 14.18
C PHE A 108 -11.24 -29.64 14.01
N GLY A 109 -10.06 -29.10 14.29
CA GLY A 109 -9.77 -27.68 14.15
C GLY A 109 -10.01 -27.17 12.72
N TRP A 110 -9.63 -27.95 11.71
CA TRP A 110 -9.85 -27.58 10.30
C TRP A 110 -11.31 -27.76 9.85
N ALA A 111 -11.96 -28.85 10.24
CA ALA A 111 -13.32 -29.17 9.79
C ALA A 111 -14.40 -28.28 10.44
N TYR A 112 -14.18 -27.80 11.67
CA TYR A 112 -15.14 -26.98 12.41
C TYR A 112 -14.95 -25.47 12.11
N PRO A 113 -16.02 -24.69 11.86
CA PRO A 113 -17.45 -25.06 11.92
C PRO A 113 -18.04 -25.50 10.56
N ASN A 114 -17.37 -25.19 9.45
CA ASN A 114 -17.98 -25.19 8.11
C ASN A 114 -18.30 -26.57 7.53
N ASN A 115 -17.64 -27.63 8.00
CA ASN A 115 -17.76 -29.01 7.50
C ASN A 115 -18.15 -29.99 8.62
N TRP A 116 -18.99 -29.55 9.56
CA TRP A 116 -19.31 -30.27 10.80
C TRP A 116 -20.82 -30.30 11.05
N ARG A 117 -21.41 -31.49 11.19
CA ARG A 117 -22.85 -31.72 11.50
C ARG A 117 -23.80 -30.98 10.55
N GLU A 118 -23.92 -31.51 9.33
CA GLU A 118 -24.84 -31.02 8.27
C GLU A 118 -24.52 -29.64 7.65
N LEU A 119 -23.44 -28.98 8.09
CA LEU A 119 -22.80 -27.88 7.36
C LEU A 119 -21.77 -28.46 6.38
N GLY A 120 -21.86 -28.12 5.09
CA GLY A 120 -20.89 -28.53 4.06
C GLY A 120 -20.79 -30.05 3.84
N VAL A 121 -19.56 -30.55 3.68
CA VAL A 121 -19.28 -32.00 3.63
C VAL A 121 -19.05 -32.47 5.06
N ASP A 122 -19.98 -33.26 5.61
CA ASP A 122 -19.92 -33.65 7.03
C ASP A 122 -18.78 -34.64 7.33
N TYR A 123 -17.70 -34.13 7.94
CA TYR A 123 -16.54 -34.92 8.39
C TYR A 123 -16.63 -35.33 9.87
N SER A 124 -17.75 -35.08 10.56
CA SER A 124 -17.85 -35.28 12.01
C SER A 124 -17.56 -36.72 12.44
N VAL A 125 -18.00 -37.71 11.65
CA VAL A 125 -17.75 -39.14 11.93
C VAL A 125 -16.27 -39.47 11.77
N GLN A 126 -15.61 -38.96 10.74
CA GLN A 126 -14.21 -39.24 10.43
C GLN A 126 -13.30 -38.63 11.51
N VAL A 127 -13.53 -37.38 11.88
CA VAL A 127 -12.79 -36.69 12.95
C VAL A 127 -12.92 -37.44 14.29
N ILE A 128 -14.15 -37.77 14.70
CA ILE A 128 -14.39 -38.50 15.96
C ILE A 128 -13.74 -39.89 15.91
N THR A 129 -13.77 -40.57 14.76
CA THR A 129 -13.17 -41.89 14.58
C THR A 129 -11.65 -41.83 14.75
N VAL A 130 -10.97 -40.89 14.10
CA VAL A 130 -9.51 -40.73 14.20
C VAL A 130 -9.10 -40.46 15.64
N TYR A 131 -9.75 -39.48 16.30
CA TYR A 131 -9.46 -39.15 17.69
C TYR A 131 -9.71 -40.35 18.63
N THR A 132 -10.84 -41.05 18.45
CA THR A 132 -11.20 -42.22 19.27
C THR A 132 -10.24 -43.39 19.06
N VAL A 133 -9.74 -43.61 17.84
CA VAL A 133 -8.73 -44.62 17.56
C VAL A 133 -7.42 -44.29 18.28
N GLY A 134 -6.97 -43.03 18.23
CA GLY A 134 -5.77 -42.59 18.94
C GLY A 134 -5.88 -42.78 20.45
N ILE A 135 -6.96 -42.29 21.05
CA ILE A 135 -7.25 -42.48 22.48
C ILE A 135 -7.42 -43.97 22.82
N GLY A 136 -8.06 -44.75 21.94
CA GLY A 136 -8.25 -46.18 22.11
C GLY A 136 -6.95 -46.99 22.13
N ILE A 137 -5.95 -46.56 21.36
CA ILE A 137 -4.60 -47.15 21.40
C ILE A 137 -3.93 -46.87 22.75
N ILE A 138 -3.95 -45.61 23.22
CA ILE A 138 -3.35 -45.21 24.51
C ILE A 138 -4.06 -45.91 25.68
N ALA A 139 -5.40 -45.89 25.69
CA ALA A 139 -6.21 -46.54 26.72
C ALA A 139 -6.10 -48.08 26.64
N GLY A 140 -5.93 -48.63 25.45
CA GLY A 140 -5.72 -50.07 25.23
C GLY A 140 -4.42 -50.56 25.85
N VAL A 141 -3.34 -49.78 25.73
CA VAL A 141 -2.07 -50.07 26.43
C VAL A 141 -2.28 -50.06 27.94
N THR A 142 -3.00 -49.07 28.47
CA THR A 142 -3.33 -48.95 29.91
C THR A 142 -4.19 -50.13 30.40
N ALA A 143 -5.21 -50.52 29.65
CA ALA A 143 -6.15 -51.60 30.00
C ALA A 143 -5.56 -53.01 29.86
N LEU A 144 -4.52 -53.19 29.04
CA LEU A 144 -3.82 -54.48 28.93
C LEU A 144 -2.89 -54.76 30.11
N VAL A 145 -2.50 -53.75 30.91
CA VAL A 145 -1.55 -53.91 32.03
C VAL A 145 -2.03 -54.95 33.06
N PRO A 146 -3.29 -54.96 33.54
CA PRO A 146 -3.76 -55.97 34.50
C PRO A 146 -4.00 -57.36 33.90
N ILE A 147 -4.15 -57.48 32.58
CA ILE A 147 -4.43 -58.75 31.88
C ILE A 147 -3.13 -59.47 31.49
N LEU A 148 -2.07 -58.72 31.17
CA LEU A 148 -0.75 -59.25 30.82
C LEU A 148 0.11 -59.63 32.04
N THR A 149 -0.23 -59.15 33.23
CA THR A 149 0.46 -59.45 34.51
C THR A 149 0.25 -60.89 35.01
N GLY A 150 -0.54 -61.70 34.29
CA GLY A 150 -0.71 -63.14 34.53
C GLY A 150 0.46 -64.00 34.01
N ARG A 151 1.59 -64.00 34.72
CA ARG A 151 2.69 -65.01 34.76
C ARG A 151 3.26 -65.59 33.45
N LYS A 152 2.96 -65.07 32.25
CA LYS A 152 3.69 -65.35 30.99
C LYS A 152 3.24 -64.40 29.88
N GLY A 153 3.85 -63.21 29.80
CA GLY A 153 3.58 -62.22 28.75
C GLY A 153 4.88 -61.57 28.25
N MET A 154 5.03 -61.47 26.93
CA MET A 154 6.23 -61.08 26.16
C MET A 154 6.67 -59.60 26.34
N PHE A 155 6.22 -58.88 27.39
CA PHE A 155 6.32 -57.41 27.44
C PHE A 155 6.63 -56.74 28.81
N VAL A 156 7.20 -57.44 29.81
CA VAL A 156 7.71 -56.80 31.05
C VAL A 156 9.08 -57.38 31.48
N GLU A 157 10.08 -56.53 31.74
CA GLU A 157 11.37 -56.94 32.37
C GLU A 157 11.13 -57.44 33.80
N GLU A 158 11.86 -58.47 34.23
CA GLU A 158 11.72 -59.00 35.59
C GLU A 158 12.17 -57.93 36.61
N GLU A 159 11.22 -57.34 37.33
CA GLU A 159 11.51 -56.62 38.57
C GLU A 159 11.96 -57.63 39.62
N GLY A 160 13.27 -57.66 39.86
CA GLY A 160 13.84 -58.27 41.04
C GLY A 160 13.26 -57.61 42.28
N THR A 161 12.48 -58.37 43.03
CA THR A 161 12.15 -58.10 44.43
C THR A 161 13.38 -57.56 45.16
N SER A 162 13.22 -56.43 45.84
CA SER A 162 14.15 -55.88 46.82
C SER A 162 14.72 -56.99 47.72
N GLU A 163 15.95 -57.43 47.43
CA GLU A 163 16.73 -58.22 48.37
C GLU A 163 17.27 -57.25 49.42
N ASP A 164 16.83 -57.44 50.67
CA ASP A 164 17.55 -56.96 51.84
C ASP A 164 19.05 -57.31 51.69
N PRO A 165 19.97 -56.41 52.09
CA PRO A 165 21.40 -56.65 51.91
C PRO A 165 21.81 -57.95 52.65
N PRO A 166 22.53 -58.88 52.01
CA PRO A 166 23.03 -60.05 52.69
C PRO A 166 23.99 -59.64 53.80
N ILE A 167 23.76 -60.21 54.99
CA ILE A 167 24.61 -60.05 56.16
C ILE A 167 26.03 -60.51 55.80
N MET A 168 26.98 -59.56 55.88
CA MET A 168 28.41 -59.74 55.62
C MET A 168 29.01 -60.93 56.40
N THR A 169 29.56 -61.91 55.67
CA THR A 169 30.52 -62.90 56.18
C THR A 169 31.94 -62.47 55.83
N GLY A 170 32.82 -62.48 56.82
CA GLY A 170 34.11 -61.78 56.85
C GLY A 170 35.26 -62.32 55.97
N ASP A 171 35.00 -62.77 54.74
CA ASP A 171 36.04 -63.09 53.74
C ASP A 171 36.10 -62.07 52.57
N ALA A 172 35.23 -61.05 52.54
CA ALA A 172 35.14 -60.07 51.45
C ALA A 172 35.87 -58.72 51.70
N MET A 173 36.64 -58.59 52.79
CA MET A 173 37.29 -57.31 53.17
C MET A 173 38.61 -56.99 52.43
N GLU A 174 38.97 -57.71 51.36
CA GLU A 174 40.21 -57.48 50.58
C GLU A 174 39.98 -56.91 49.16
N GLY A 175 38.73 -56.69 48.71
CA GLY A 175 38.40 -56.13 47.39
C GLY A 175 38.16 -54.61 47.39
N ALA A 176 38.09 -53.98 46.21
CA ALA A 176 37.80 -52.55 46.09
C ALA A 176 36.32 -52.23 46.38
N GLN A 177 36.02 -51.04 46.90
CA GLN A 177 34.68 -50.55 47.22
C GLN A 177 34.32 -49.40 46.28
N PHE A 178 33.16 -49.47 45.62
CA PHE A 178 32.56 -48.32 44.94
C PHE A 178 31.74 -47.50 45.95
N ALA A 179 32.27 -46.38 46.41
CA ALA A 179 31.57 -45.45 47.28
C ALA A 179 30.78 -44.44 46.44
N VAL A 180 29.45 -44.52 46.48
CA VAL A 180 28.54 -43.65 45.73
C VAL A 180 28.01 -42.55 46.66
N PHE A 181 28.15 -41.29 46.26
CA PHE A 181 27.79 -40.11 47.05
C PHE A 181 27.11 -39.06 46.18
N ARG A 182 26.38 -38.13 46.80
CA ARG A 182 25.79 -36.99 46.09
C ARG A 182 26.80 -35.85 45.97
N ASP A 183 26.90 -35.26 44.79
CA ASP A 183 27.68 -34.06 44.53
C ASP A 183 26.93 -32.77 44.93
N GLU A 184 27.51 -31.60 44.67
CA GLU A 184 26.94 -30.30 45.02
C GLU A 184 25.63 -29.99 44.28
N ASN A 185 25.39 -30.63 43.13
CA ASN A 185 24.19 -30.48 42.32
C ASN A 185 23.07 -31.45 42.74
N GLY A 186 23.41 -32.44 43.57
CA GLY A 186 22.52 -33.48 44.07
C GLY A 186 22.53 -34.76 43.24
N ASP A 187 23.43 -34.86 42.26
CA ASP A 187 23.60 -36.03 41.40
C ASP A 187 24.57 -37.04 42.04
N TRP A 188 24.48 -38.30 41.65
CA TRP A 188 25.28 -39.39 42.18
C TRP A 188 26.62 -39.52 41.43
N LYS A 189 27.74 -39.41 42.15
CA LYS A 189 29.09 -39.76 41.68
C LYS A 189 29.63 -40.95 42.47
N TRP A 190 30.64 -41.64 41.94
CA TRP A 190 31.25 -42.77 42.62
C TRP A 190 32.78 -42.73 42.60
N HIS A 191 33.40 -43.20 43.69
CA HIS A 191 34.84 -43.43 43.80
C HIS A 191 35.14 -44.92 44.01
N VAL A 192 36.24 -45.41 43.44
CA VAL A 192 36.81 -46.73 43.76
C VAL A 192 37.81 -46.59 44.89
N LEU A 193 37.58 -47.27 46.00
CA LEU A 193 38.42 -47.26 47.20
C LEU A 193 39.01 -48.66 47.43
N HIS A 194 40.33 -48.79 47.58
CA HIS A 194 40.93 -50.07 48.04
C HIS A 194 41.69 -49.95 49.36
N LEU A 195 42.06 -48.73 49.74
CA LEU A 195 42.66 -48.29 51.01
C LEU A 195 42.69 -46.74 51.00
N GLU A 196 42.91 -46.19 49.81
CA GLU A 196 42.75 -44.80 49.40
C GLU A 196 41.85 -44.75 48.16
N ALA A 197 41.41 -43.55 47.76
CA ALA A 197 40.69 -43.38 46.50
C ALA A 197 41.66 -43.62 45.34
N LEU A 198 41.28 -44.53 44.45
CA LEU A 198 42.07 -44.93 43.29
C LEU A 198 41.51 -44.37 41.99
N ALA A 199 40.18 -44.26 41.90
CA ALA A 199 39.49 -43.80 40.71
C ALA A 199 38.21 -43.04 41.07
N GLN A 200 37.80 -42.12 40.22
CA GLN A 200 36.52 -41.41 40.31
C GLN A 200 35.74 -41.45 39.00
N SER A 201 34.42 -41.38 39.10
CA SER A 201 33.53 -41.17 37.95
C SER A 201 33.65 -39.76 37.41
N ASN A 202 33.82 -39.63 36.10
CA ASN A 202 33.80 -38.32 35.45
C ASN A 202 32.36 -37.74 35.44
N GLU A 203 31.41 -38.52 34.93
CA GLU A 203 29.99 -38.16 34.85
C GLU A 203 29.25 -38.32 36.19
N SER A 204 28.28 -37.45 36.44
CA SER A 204 27.31 -37.59 37.52
C SER A 204 26.02 -38.22 37.00
N ALA A 205 25.34 -39.02 37.84
CA ALA A 205 24.10 -39.69 37.49
C ALA A 205 22.92 -39.13 38.31
N VAL A 206 21.88 -38.65 37.63
CA VAL A 206 20.73 -37.99 38.28
C VAL A 206 19.93 -38.94 39.18
N THR A 207 19.92 -40.24 38.86
CA THR A 207 19.24 -41.26 39.67
C THR A 207 20.19 -42.33 40.19
N ARG A 208 19.84 -42.90 41.34
CA ARG A 208 20.60 -44.00 41.96
C ARG A 208 20.70 -45.25 41.08
N PRO A 209 19.65 -45.66 40.35
CA PRO A 209 19.76 -46.72 39.33
C PRO A 209 20.78 -46.40 38.24
N ASP A 210 20.78 -45.18 37.69
CA ASP A 210 21.71 -44.78 36.62
C ASP A 210 23.18 -44.83 37.10
N ALA A 211 23.43 -44.39 38.35
CA ALA A 211 24.75 -44.48 38.98
C ALA A 211 25.21 -45.94 39.14
N SER A 212 24.28 -46.82 39.52
CA SER A 212 24.55 -48.25 39.67
C SER A 212 24.84 -48.91 38.32
N GLU A 213 24.10 -48.54 37.27
CA GLU A 213 24.33 -49.01 35.91
C GLU A 213 25.70 -48.56 35.38
N GLY A 214 26.10 -47.31 35.63
CA GLY A 214 27.42 -46.80 35.28
C GLY A 214 28.57 -47.57 35.96
N ILE A 215 28.41 -47.90 37.24
CA ILE A 215 29.38 -48.72 37.98
C ILE A 215 29.48 -50.13 37.40
N GLU A 216 28.34 -50.77 37.11
CA GLU A 216 28.33 -52.12 36.53
C GLU A 216 28.94 -52.14 35.12
N ARG A 217 28.77 -51.06 34.34
CA ARG A 217 29.43 -50.87 33.04
C ARG A 217 30.95 -50.83 33.19
N VAL A 218 31.46 -50.02 34.12
CA VAL A 218 32.91 -49.96 34.42
C VAL A 218 33.43 -51.32 34.88
N LYS A 219 32.76 -52.00 35.81
CA LYS A 219 33.16 -53.35 36.25
C LYS A 219 33.26 -54.35 35.10
N SER A 220 32.27 -54.32 34.20
CA SER A 220 32.21 -55.24 33.06
C SER A 220 33.30 -54.98 32.02
N GLN A 221 33.71 -53.72 31.84
CA GLN A 221 34.59 -53.29 30.75
C GLN A 221 36.06 -53.11 31.16
N ILE A 222 36.33 -52.82 32.43
CA ILE A 222 37.68 -52.49 32.91
C ILE A 222 38.66 -53.67 32.81
N SER A 223 38.15 -54.91 32.95
CA SER A 223 38.96 -56.13 32.83
C SER A 223 39.52 -56.35 31.42
N SER A 224 38.76 -55.95 30.40
CA SER A 224 39.15 -56.03 28.99
C SER A 224 39.93 -54.81 28.50
N ALA A 225 40.06 -53.76 29.32
CA ALA A 225 40.60 -52.48 28.88
C ALA A 225 42.04 -52.58 28.37
N GLY A 226 42.32 -52.02 27.18
CA GLY A 226 43.65 -51.88 26.59
C GLY A 226 44.54 -50.88 27.35
N LEU A 227 45.80 -50.72 26.92
CA LEU A 227 46.69 -49.66 27.40
C LEU A 227 47.07 -48.79 26.19
N MET A 228 46.74 -47.51 26.25
CA MET A 228 47.09 -46.47 25.29
C MET A 228 48.00 -45.45 25.98
N GLU A 229 49.10 -45.05 25.34
CA GLU A 229 50.04 -44.09 25.90
C GLU A 229 50.21 -42.91 24.96
N LEU A 230 49.92 -41.71 25.45
CA LEU A 230 50.18 -40.47 24.75
C LEU A 230 51.56 -39.97 25.14
N THR A 231 52.53 -40.16 24.25
CA THR A 231 53.90 -39.62 24.42
C THR A 231 54.14 -38.34 23.64
N THR A 232 53.18 -37.96 22.81
CA THR A 232 53.16 -36.77 21.94
C THR A 232 51.70 -36.46 21.62
N SER A 233 51.42 -35.36 20.92
CA SER A 233 50.07 -35.04 20.48
C SER A 233 49.49 -36.14 19.59
N ALA A 234 48.17 -36.32 19.63
CA ALA A 234 47.53 -37.34 18.81
C ALA A 234 46.11 -36.96 18.39
N PHE A 235 45.76 -37.32 17.15
CA PHE A 235 44.39 -37.41 16.69
C PHE A 235 43.81 -38.74 17.13
N ARG A 236 42.82 -38.71 18.02
CA ARG A 236 42.08 -39.88 18.49
C ARG A 236 40.83 -40.05 17.62
N LEU A 237 40.73 -41.12 16.85
CA LEU A 237 39.55 -41.47 16.05
C LEU A 237 38.73 -42.52 16.81
N TYR A 238 37.42 -42.33 16.89
CA TYR A 238 36.50 -43.26 17.54
C TYR A 238 35.15 -43.28 16.83
N GLU A 239 34.42 -44.40 16.95
CA GLU A 239 33.03 -44.53 16.53
C GLU A 239 32.14 -44.14 17.72
N ASP A 240 31.21 -43.21 17.56
CA ASP A 240 30.21 -42.84 18.55
C ASP A 240 29.03 -43.86 18.58
N ARG A 241 28.18 -43.78 19.60
CA ARG A 241 27.08 -44.73 19.88
C ARG A 241 26.06 -44.85 18.76
N ASP A 242 25.95 -43.83 17.91
CA ASP A 242 25.05 -43.79 16.76
C ASP A 242 25.69 -44.36 15.47
N GLY A 243 26.94 -44.86 15.55
CA GLY A 243 27.67 -45.50 14.44
C GLY A 243 28.41 -44.51 13.54
N THR A 244 28.49 -43.25 13.94
CA THR A 244 29.24 -42.21 13.24
C THR A 244 30.65 -42.10 13.82
N TRP A 245 31.61 -41.73 12.99
CA TRP A 245 33.00 -41.56 13.35
C TRP A 245 33.28 -40.11 13.69
N GLN A 246 34.12 -39.89 14.70
CA GLN A 246 34.56 -38.58 15.16
C GLN A 246 36.07 -38.61 15.45
N TRP A 247 36.69 -37.44 15.55
CA TRP A 247 38.07 -37.33 16.00
C TRP A 247 38.29 -36.16 16.95
N THR A 248 39.25 -36.32 17.87
CA THR A 248 39.73 -35.25 18.78
C THR A 248 41.25 -35.14 18.72
N LEU A 249 41.77 -33.92 18.66
CA LEU A 249 43.19 -33.62 18.80
C LEU A 249 43.52 -33.43 20.28
N ALA A 250 44.39 -34.29 20.80
CA ALA A 250 44.85 -34.26 22.18
C ALA A 250 46.34 -33.89 22.27
N ARG A 251 46.71 -33.16 23.33
CA ARG A 251 48.10 -32.94 23.74
C ARG A 251 48.68 -34.21 24.39
N ASP A 252 49.98 -34.20 24.68
CA ASP A 252 50.67 -35.27 25.41
C ASP A 252 50.28 -35.35 26.91
N ASP A 253 49.64 -34.30 27.43
CA ASP A 253 49.00 -34.25 28.76
C ASP A 253 47.54 -34.74 28.76
N GLY A 254 47.04 -35.22 27.62
CA GLY A 254 45.69 -35.77 27.49
C GLY A 254 44.58 -34.74 27.29
N SER A 255 44.86 -33.43 27.44
CA SER A 255 43.90 -32.35 27.19
C SER A 255 43.50 -32.29 25.71
N ILE A 256 42.23 -32.01 25.47
CA ILE A 256 41.69 -31.87 24.11
C ILE A 256 41.76 -30.41 23.69
N VAL A 257 42.42 -30.15 22.56
CA VAL A 257 42.61 -28.81 22.00
C VAL A 257 41.71 -28.53 20.81
N GLY A 258 41.23 -29.58 20.14
CA GLY A 258 40.30 -29.46 19.03
C GLY A 258 39.57 -30.76 18.73
N SER A 259 38.45 -30.63 18.03
CA SER A 259 37.62 -31.74 17.58
C SER A 259 37.16 -31.54 16.15
N CYS A 260 36.69 -32.63 15.52
CA CYS A 260 35.96 -32.52 14.26
C CYS A 260 34.71 -31.66 14.45
N ALA A 261 34.38 -30.86 13.43
CA ALA A 261 33.17 -30.05 13.46
C ALA A 261 31.90 -30.79 13.04
N GLY A 262 32.05 -31.98 12.46
CA GLY A 262 30.96 -32.85 12.03
C GLY A 262 31.23 -34.32 12.33
N GLU A 263 30.23 -35.14 12.04
CA GLU A 263 30.25 -36.59 12.17
C GLU A 263 30.46 -37.25 10.81
N PHE A 264 31.16 -38.38 10.78
CA PHE A 264 31.47 -39.09 9.54
C PHE A 264 30.79 -40.46 9.50
N ASP A 265 30.05 -40.79 8.45
CA ASP A 265 29.39 -42.12 8.35
C ASP A 265 30.38 -43.30 8.34
N GLN A 266 31.64 -43.05 7.98
CA GLN A 266 32.68 -44.05 7.81
C GLN A 266 34.01 -43.53 8.34
N ARG A 267 34.80 -44.46 8.89
CA ARG A 267 36.19 -44.24 9.35
C ARG A 267 37.03 -43.45 8.36
N ASP A 268 36.95 -43.81 7.07
CA ASP A 268 37.75 -43.19 6.02
C ASP A 268 37.46 -41.68 5.90
N GLY A 269 36.23 -41.23 6.19
CA GLY A 269 35.88 -39.80 6.20
C GLY A 269 36.51 -39.04 7.37
N ALA A 270 36.55 -39.65 8.57
CA ALA A 270 37.25 -39.07 9.72
C ALA A 270 38.77 -39.01 9.49
N GLU A 271 39.35 -40.04 8.88
CA GLU A 271 40.77 -40.08 8.53
C GLU A 271 41.12 -39.04 7.44
N GLU A 272 40.26 -38.87 6.43
CA GLU A 272 40.40 -37.84 5.39
C GLU A 272 40.35 -36.42 5.99
N SER A 273 39.44 -36.17 6.92
CA SER A 273 39.36 -34.89 7.66
C SER A 273 40.63 -34.60 8.46
N VAL A 274 41.19 -35.60 9.15
CA VAL A 274 42.48 -35.46 9.85
C VAL A 274 43.62 -35.23 8.88
N SER A 275 43.66 -35.94 7.75
CA SER A 275 44.68 -35.73 6.71
C SER A 275 44.62 -34.32 6.15
N PHE A 276 43.43 -33.81 5.87
CA PHE A 276 43.22 -32.43 5.42
C PHE A 276 43.78 -31.42 6.43
N LEU A 277 43.46 -31.59 7.72
CA LEU A 277 43.96 -30.73 8.79
C LEU A 277 45.50 -30.81 8.91
N LYS A 278 46.10 -32.00 8.79
CA LYS A 278 47.57 -32.16 8.82
C LYS A 278 48.27 -31.55 7.60
N ASP A 279 47.65 -31.62 6.43
CA ASP A 279 48.24 -31.14 5.18
C ASP A 279 48.07 -29.63 4.98
N ARG A 280 46.95 -29.06 5.43
CA ARG A 280 46.58 -27.64 5.22
C ARG A 280 46.73 -26.78 6.48
N GLY A 281 46.48 -27.35 7.65
CA GLY A 281 46.42 -26.61 8.93
C GLY A 281 47.69 -25.80 9.25
N PRO A 282 48.90 -26.39 9.23
CA PRO A 282 50.11 -25.66 9.61
C PRO A 282 50.35 -24.37 8.82
N ASP A 283 50.03 -24.39 7.52
CA ASP A 283 50.23 -23.28 6.59
C ASP A 283 48.96 -22.44 6.31
N ALA A 284 47.83 -22.74 6.97
CA ALA A 284 46.56 -22.04 6.76
C ALA A 284 46.65 -20.57 7.16
N ASP A 285 45.96 -19.68 6.45
CA ASP A 285 45.89 -18.25 6.82
C ASP A 285 44.98 -18.05 8.04
N VAL A 286 45.09 -16.90 8.73
CA VAL A 286 44.20 -16.55 9.84
C VAL A 286 43.26 -15.43 9.41
N ILE A 287 41.97 -15.69 9.49
CA ILE A 287 40.87 -14.78 9.20
C ILE A 287 40.32 -14.23 10.52
N GLU A 288 40.17 -12.89 10.58
CA GLU A 288 39.53 -12.18 11.68
C GLU A 288 38.47 -11.26 11.08
N ILE A 289 37.20 -11.51 11.40
CA ILE A 289 36.07 -10.67 10.98
C ILE A 289 35.75 -9.72 12.14
N GLU A 290 36.22 -8.48 12.05
CA GLU A 290 35.85 -7.44 13.01
C GLU A 290 34.47 -6.86 12.65
N GLY A 291 33.41 -7.55 13.08
CA GLY A 291 32.02 -7.15 12.91
C GLY A 291 31.40 -7.52 11.56
N ALA A 292 32.08 -7.23 10.44
CA ALA A 292 31.64 -7.69 9.12
C ALA A 292 32.78 -7.82 8.10
N ALA A 293 32.55 -8.60 7.06
CA ALA A 293 33.48 -8.77 5.95
C ALA A 293 32.76 -8.95 4.61
N PHE A 294 33.40 -8.49 3.54
CA PHE A 294 33.04 -8.85 2.18
C PHE A 294 33.73 -10.15 1.77
N THR A 295 32.93 -11.06 1.25
CA THR A 295 33.30 -12.39 0.78
C THR A 295 33.00 -12.45 -0.72
N TYR A 296 33.78 -13.22 -1.48
CA TYR A 296 33.69 -13.28 -2.93
C TYR A 296 33.55 -14.72 -3.40
N GLU A 297 32.55 -15.00 -4.23
CA GLU A 297 32.30 -16.35 -4.76
C GLU A 297 32.16 -16.32 -6.28
N GLU A 298 32.81 -17.25 -6.97
CA GLU A 298 32.64 -17.45 -8.40
C GLU A 298 31.46 -18.39 -8.68
N ARG A 299 30.38 -17.85 -9.25
CA ARG A 299 29.19 -18.59 -9.67
C ARG A 299 29.03 -18.47 -11.19
N ARG A 300 29.06 -19.61 -11.90
CA ARG A 300 28.88 -19.69 -13.37
C ARG A 300 29.82 -18.76 -14.16
N ASP A 301 31.12 -18.77 -13.84
CA ASP A 301 32.15 -17.92 -14.45
C ASP A 301 31.94 -16.40 -14.20
N GLN A 302 31.18 -16.03 -13.17
CA GLN A 302 30.98 -14.64 -12.72
C GLN A 302 31.22 -14.53 -11.21
N TRP A 303 31.84 -13.43 -10.78
CA TRP A 303 32.17 -13.14 -9.40
C TRP A 303 31.05 -12.35 -8.73
N HIS A 304 30.56 -12.83 -7.59
CA HIS A 304 29.59 -12.14 -6.75
C HIS A 304 30.22 -11.83 -5.40
N TRP A 305 29.86 -10.68 -4.82
CA TRP A 305 30.25 -10.37 -3.44
C TRP A 305 29.06 -10.55 -2.49
N GLN A 306 29.37 -10.84 -1.24
CA GLN A 306 28.41 -10.93 -0.16
C GLN A 306 29.00 -10.32 1.11
N LEU A 307 28.26 -9.40 1.74
CA LEU A 307 28.55 -8.85 3.05
C LEU A 307 28.02 -9.82 4.10
N VAL A 308 28.90 -10.28 4.99
CA VAL A 308 28.55 -11.17 6.09
C VAL A 308 28.91 -10.53 7.43
N ASP A 309 28.13 -10.83 8.47
CA ASP A 309 28.47 -10.47 9.85
C ASP A 309 29.57 -11.38 10.43
N ASP A 310 29.93 -11.15 11.69
CA ASP A 310 30.90 -11.94 12.46
C ASP A 310 30.50 -13.41 12.69
N ASN A 311 29.21 -13.73 12.56
CA ASN A 311 28.66 -15.09 12.62
C ASN A 311 28.51 -15.74 11.24
N ARG A 312 28.92 -15.04 10.16
CA ARG A 312 28.72 -15.40 8.75
C ARG A 312 27.26 -15.39 8.29
N ASN A 313 26.38 -14.71 9.00
CA ASN A 313 25.06 -14.45 8.47
C ASN A 313 25.21 -13.43 7.33
N PRO A 314 24.70 -13.75 6.14
CA PRO A 314 24.73 -12.81 5.05
C PRO A 314 23.74 -11.68 5.30
N LEU A 315 24.20 -10.45 5.09
CA LEU A 315 23.41 -9.24 5.29
C LEU A 315 23.02 -8.61 3.94
N ALA A 316 23.95 -8.57 2.99
CA ALA A 316 23.75 -8.00 1.66
C ALA A 316 24.52 -8.77 0.60
N ALA A 317 24.05 -8.76 -0.65
CA ALA A 317 24.74 -9.41 -1.77
C ALA A 317 24.65 -8.58 -3.05
N SER A 318 25.57 -8.86 -3.98
CA SER A 318 25.51 -8.32 -5.34
C SER A 318 24.44 -9.05 -6.16
N GLU A 319 23.52 -8.29 -6.74
CA GLU A 319 22.50 -8.83 -7.65
C GLU A 319 23.16 -9.34 -8.94
N SER A 320 24.06 -8.53 -9.50
CA SER A 320 24.78 -8.84 -10.73
C SER A 320 26.13 -9.52 -10.48
N GLY A 321 26.50 -10.40 -11.40
CA GLY A 321 27.80 -11.08 -11.40
C GLY A 321 28.84 -10.35 -12.25
N HIS A 322 30.06 -10.26 -11.74
CA HIS A 322 31.17 -9.52 -12.32
C HIS A 322 32.14 -10.41 -13.09
N SER A 323 32.79 -9.89 -14.13
CA SER A 323 33.69 -10.70 -14.96
C SER A 323 35.01 -11.10 -14.28
N THR A 324 35.41 -10.37 -13.23
CA THR A 324 36.63 -10.61 -12.45
C THR A 324 36.36 -10.29 -10.98
N GLN A 325 37.15 -10.92 -10.10
CA GLN A 325 37.11 -10.62 -8.66
C GLN A 325 37.43 -9.15 -8.36
N GLU A 326 38.40 -8.55 -9.06
CA GLU A 326 38.77 -7.14 -8.90
C GLU A 326 37.59 -6.20 -9.15
N THR A 327 36.74 -6.48 -10.15
CA THR A 327 35.54 -5.68 -10.42
C THR A 327 34.47 -5.89 -9.34
N ALA A 328 34.31 -7.12 -8.82
CA ALA A 328 33.42 -7.37 -7.68
C ALA A 328 33.90 -6.64 -6.41
N GLU A 329 35.21 -6.55 -6.18
CA GLU A 329 35.80 -5.79 -5.06
C GLU A 329 35.60 -4.28 -5.20
N GLU A 330 35.66 -3.74 -6.42
CA GLU A 330 35.34 -2.35 -6.69
C GLU A 330 33.85 -2.06 -6.44
N ASP A 331 32.97 -2.95 -6.91
CA ASP A 331 31.52 -2.87 -6.72
C ASP A 331 31.12 -2.95 -5.24
N ALA A 332 31.70 -3.85 -4.46
CA ALA A 332 31.47 -3.95 -3.01
C ALA A 332 31.86 -2.66 -2.25
N ARG A 333 32.94 -2.00 -2.68
CA ARG A 333 33.35 -0.71 -2.12
C ARG A 333 32.40 0.42 -2.49
N GLU A 334 31.98 0.46 -3.76
CA GLU A 334 31.00 1.43 -4.25
C GLU A 334 29.65 1.24 -3.55
N PHE A 335 29.23 -0.01 -3.32
CA PHE A 335 28.08 -0.35 -2.49
C PHE A 335 28.20 0.24 -1.08
N ALA A 336 29.31 0.00 -0.37
CA ALA A 336 29.49 0.51 1.00
C ALA A 336 29.46 2.05 1.06
N GLU A 337 30.03 2.74 0.06
CA GLU A 337 30.02 4.21 -0.03
C GLU A 337 28.63 4.77 -0.34
N LYS A 338 27.92 4.14 -1.29
CA LYS A 338 26.56 4.55 -1.70
C LYS A 338 25.53 4.25 -0.62
N PHE A 339 25.58 3.06 -0.02
CA PHE A 339 24.59 2.62 0.97
C PHE A 339 24.58 3.49 2.24
N ASP A 340 25.76 3.98 2.67
CA ASP A 340 25.89 4.91 3.79
C ASP A 340 25.16 6.25 3.54
N GLN A 341 25.17 6.73 2.29
CA GLN A 341 24.55 7.99 1.88
C GLN A 341 23.13 7.85 1.33
N ALA A 342 22.75 6.64 0.92
CA ALA A 342 21.48 6.35 0.27
C ALA A 342 20.32 6.64 1.24
N ARG A 343 19.33 7.40 0.78
CA ARG A 343 18.11 7.64 1.55
C ARG A 343 17.19 6.42 1.46
N VAL A 344 16.48 6.10 2.54
CA VAL A 344 15.41 5.09 2.50
C VAL A 344 14.18 5.71 1.84
N LEU A 345 13.69 5.06 0.78
CA LEU A 345 12.43 5.38 0.12
C LEU A 345 11.33 4.68 0.88
N ASP A 346 10.70 5.44 1.77
CA ASP A 346 9.51 5.00 2.49
C ASP A 346 8.28 5.65 1.84
N ILE A 347 7.72 4.98 0.83
CA ILE A 347 6.53 5.41 0.10
C ILE A 347 5.35 4.61 0.63
N ASP A 348 4.50 5.24 1.44
CA ASP A 348 3.35 4.55 2.04
C ASP A 348 2.26 4.22 1.00
N THR A 349 2.07 5.10 0.02
CA THR A 349 1.01 4.96 -1.00
C THR A 349 1.45 5.50 -2.36
N ILE A 350 1.68 6.82 -2.46
CA ILE A 350 2.09 7.50 -3.68
C ILE A 350 3.24 8.45 -3.33
N GLY A 351 4.26 8.51 -4.18
CA GLY A 351 5.32 9.51 -4.14
C GLY A 351 5.49 10.21 -5.49
N VAL A 352 6.20 11.35 -5.48
CA VAL A 352 6.63 12.03 -6.70
C VAL A 352 8.15 12.03 -6.74
N GLU A 353 8.71 11.35 -7.74
CA GLU A 353 10.14 11.32 -7.97
C GLU A 353 10.55 12.39 -8.99
N LEU A 354 11.56 13.20 -8.65
CA LEU A 354 12.21 14.13 -9.55
C LEU A 354 13.41 13.42 -10.22
N CYS A 355 13.35 13.27 -11.53
CA CYS A 355 14.35 12.54 -12.30
C CYS A 355 15.20 13.51 -13.13
N GLU A 356 16.53 13.37 -13.05
CA GLU A 356 17.46 14.10 -13.93
C GLU A 356 17.50 13.44 -15.31
N GLN A 357 17.39 14.25 -16.36
CA GLN A 357 17.48 13.84 -17.76
C GLN A 357 18.68 14.50 -18.42
N ALA A 358 19.09 14.03 -19.61
CA ALA A 358 20.30 14.49 -20.30
C ALA A 358 20.39 16.02 -20.48
N ASN A 359 19.26 16.73 -20.58
CA ASN A 359 19.21 18.18 -20.78
C ASN A 359 18.26 18.90 -19.80
N GLY A 360 17.84 18.26 -18.70
CA GLY A 360 16.83 18.85 -17.82
C GLY A 360 16.40 17.93 -16.69
N TRP A 361 15.20 18.19 -16.17
CA TRP A 361 14.55 17.45 -15.10
C TRP A 361 13.13 17.12 -15.53
N THR A 362 12.62 15.97 -15.10
CA THR A 362 11.20 15.63 -15.18
C THR A 362 10.74 15.14 -13.81
N TRP A 363 9.45 14.89 -13.66
CA TRP A 363 8.89 14.24 -12.48
C TRP A 363 8.00 13.07 -12.90
N ARG A 364 7.87 12.08 -12.01
CA ARG A 364 6.98 10.92 -12.20
C ARG A 364 6.27 10.55 -10.90
N PHE A 365 5.05 10.04 -11.01
CA PHE A 365 4.32 9.42 -9.92
C PHE A 365 4.76 7.98 -9.75
N VAL A 366 4.94 7.58 -8.50
CA VAL A 366 5.38 6.23 -8.12
C VAL A 366 4.49 5.72 -6.99
N ASP A 367 4.16 4.44 -6.97
CA ASP A 367 3.36 3.85 -5.89
C ASP A 367 4.23 3.27 -4.75
N ALA A 368 3.58 2.61 -3.79
CA ALA A 368 4.23 2.00 -2.64
C ALA A 368 5.12 0.79 -3.00
N ALA A 369 4.88 0.13 -4.15
CA ALA A 369 5.75 -0.91 -4.69
C ALA A 369 6.91 -0.32 -5.51
N ASP A 370 7.00 1.01 -5.57
CA ASP A 370 7.90 1.76 -6.43
C ASP A 370 7.63 1.49 -7.92
N ASP A 371 6.40 1.19 -8.33
CA ASP A 371 6.03 1.14 -9.75
C ASP A 371 5.74 2.54 -10.27
N VAL A 372 6.25 2.87 -11.46
CA VAL A 372 6.00 4.17 -12.10
C VAL A 372 4.60 4.20 -12.67
N LEU A 373 3.74 5.08 -12.14
CA LEU A 373 2.35 5.19 -12.55
C LEU A 373 2.18 6.11 -13.75
N ALA A 374 2.82 7.28 -13.73
CA ALA A 374 2.73 8.29 -14.77
C ALA A 374 3.95 9.22 -14.76
N THR A 375 4.35 9.69 -15.93
CA THR A 375 5.50 10.56 -16.12
C THR A 375 5.09 11.87 -16.76
N SER A 376 5.67 12.98 -16.29
CA SER A 376 5.50 14.30 -16.89
C SER A 376 5.96 14.31 -18.34
N THR A 377 5.12 14.85 -19.22
CA THR A 377 5.38 15.05 -20.65
C THR A 377 6.26 16.27 -20.90
N HIS A 378 6.36 17.16 -19.92
CA HIS A 378 7.20 18.34 -19.96
C HIS A 378 8.59 18.08 -19.38
N GLU A 379 9.60 18.69 -20.01
CA GLU A 379 10.96 18.78 -19.49
C GLU A 379 11.21 20.16 -18.84
N PHE A 380 11.77 20.16 -17.65
CA PHE A 380 12.07 21.35 -16.87
C PHE A 380 13.57 21.66 -16.88
N SER A 381 13.93 22.93 -16.97
CA SER A 381 15.33 23.35 -17.01
C SER A 381 16.10 23.18 -15.69
N SER A 382 15.41 22.95 -14.56
CA SER A 382 16.02 22.78 -13.25
C SER A 382 15.17 21.91 -12.33
N ARG A 383 15.81 21.23 -11.37
CA ARG A 383 15.14 20.45 -10.31
C ARG A 383 14.04 21.25 -9.61
N ARG A 384 14.33 22.50 -9.23
CA ARG A 384 13.36 23.39 -8.56
C ARG A 384 12.13 23.65 -9.42
N SER A 385 12.28 23.76 -10.74
CA SER A 385 11.14 23.97 -11.63
C SER A 385 10.26 22.73 -11.78
N ALA A 386 10.86 21.54 -11.79
CA ALA A 386 10.11 20.29 -11.77
C ALA A 386 9.38 20.09 -10.43
N GLU A 387 10.06 20.42 -9.32
CA GLU A 387 9.48 20.40 -7.97
C GLU A 387 8.31 21.39 -7.84
N GLU A 388 8.46 22.64 -8.27
CA GLU A 388 7.39 23.64 -8.25
C GLU A 388 6.18 23.21 -9.11
N ALA A 389 6.42 22.55 -10.25
CA ALA A 389 5.36 22.03 -11.09
C ALA A 389 4.60 20.88 -10.41
N ALA A 390 5.31 19.95 -9.79
CA ALA A 390 4.71 18.88 -9.00
C ALA A 390 3.94 19.42 -7.77
N GLU A 391 4.53 20.34 -6.99
CA GLU A 391 3.89 20.95 -5.82
C GLU A 391 2.58 21.69 -6.19
N SER A 392 2.54 22.35 -7.34
CA SER A 392 1.33 23.03 -7.83
C SER A 392 0.26 22.04 -8.31
N LEU A 393 0.66 20.87 -8.82
CA LEU A 393 -0.22 19.84 -9.37
C LEU A 393 -0.97 19.07 -8.27
N LEU A 394 -0.30 18.71 -7.17
CA LEU A 394 -0.86 17.80 -6.16
C LEU A 394 -2.21 18.26 -5.56
N PRO A 395 -2.41 19.55 -5.18
CA PRO A 395 -3.69 20.01 -4.64
C PRO A 395 -4.80 20.01 -5.69
N ASP A 396 -4.47 20.34 -6.94
CA ASP A 396 -5.45 20.40 -8.03
C ASP A 396 -5.87 18.98 -8.47
N LEU A 397 -4.98 18.00 -8.36
CA LEU A 397 -5.22 16.60 -8.69
C LEU A 397 -6.27 15.94 -7.78
N GLU A 398 -6.30 16.27 -6.48
CA GLU A 398 -7.25 15.70 -5.50
C GLU A 398 -8.72 15.89 -5.94
N SER A 399 -9.01 17.03 -6.57
CA SER A 399 -10.37 17.40 -7.00
C SER A 399 -10.57 17.35 -8.52
N ALA A 400 -9.58 16.84 -9.26
CA ALA A 400 -9.62 16.77 -10.71
C ALA A 400 -10.80 15.90 -11.19
N SER A 401 -11.57 16.41 -12.17
CA SER A 401 -12.63 15.62 -12.81
C SER A 401 -12.03 14.51 -13.66
N ILE A 402 -12.67 13.34 -13.67
CA ILE A 402 -12.31 12.20 -14.51
C ILE A 402 -13.22 12.17 -15.75
N THR A 403 -12.66 12.42 -16.92
CA THR A 403 -13.33 12.33 -18.23
C THR A 403 -12.86 11.10 -18.99
N VAL A 404 -13.51 10.78 -20.11
CA VAL A 404 -13.16 9.61 -20.94
C VAL A 404 -13.02 10.02 -22.40
N SER A 405 -11.89 9.67 -23.00
CA SER A 405 -11.64 9.82 -24.44
C SER A 405 -12.66 9.00 -25.24
N GLY A 406 -13.24 9.59 -26.29
CA GLY A 406 -14.32 8.96 -27.05
C GLY A 406 -15.72 9.18 -26.50
N GLU A 407 -15.90 9.89 -25.38
CA GLU A 407 -17.22 10.29 -24.86
C GLU A 407 -17.39 11.82 -24.99
N PRO A 408 -18.47 12.32 -25.64
CA PRO A 408 -18.71 13.75 -25.72
C PRO A 408 -18.90 14.37 -24.33
N THR A 409 -18.38 15.58 -24.14
CA THR A 409 -18.22 16.15 -22.80
C THR A 409 -18.46 17.66 -22.82
N TYR A 410 -19.36 18.14 -21.97
CA TYR A 410 -19.47 19.55 -21.60
C TYR A 410 -18.48 19.86 -20.48
N GLU A 411 -17.46 20.64 -20.78
CA GLU A 411 -16.40 21.04 -19.86
C GLU A 411 -16.64 22.46 -19.39
N LEU A 412 -16.94 22.62 -18.10
CA LEU A 412 -17.06 23.94 -17.46
C LEU A 412 -15.79 24.28 -16.73
N TYR A 413 -15.24 25.46 -16.98
CA TYR A 413 -13.96 25.88 -16.42
C TYR A 413 -13.98 27.38 -16.12
N GLU A 414 -13.12 27.79 -15.19
CA GLU A 414 -12.92 29.20 -14.84
C GLU A 414 -11.67 29.75 -15.54
N SER A 415 -11.80 30.90 -16.19
CA SER A 415 -10.68 31.68 -16.74
C SER A 415 -10.90 33.15 -16.42
N ASP A 416 -9.86 33.82 -15.94
CA ASP A 416 -9.89 35.27 -15.66
C ASP A 416 -11.06 35.72 -14.76
N GLU A 417 -11.42 34.91 -13.75
CA GLU A 417 -12.55 35.11 -12.83
C GLU A 417 -13.94 34.99 -13.48
N GLU A 418 -14.01 34.47 -14.70
CA GLU A 418 -15.23 34.17 -15.44
C GLU A 418 -15.36 32.66 -15.71
N TRP A 419 -16.59 32.17 -15.66
CA TRP A 419 -16.95 30.80 -16.00
C TRP A 419 -17.25 30.70 -17.49
N HIS A 420 -16.71 29.66 -18.10
CA HIS A 420 -16.97 29.32 -19.49
C HIS A 420 -17.37 27.85 -19.57
N TYR A 421 -17.99 27.48 -20.68
CA TYR A 421 -18.15 26.09 -21.05
C TYR A 421 -17.70 25.83 -22.48
N ARG A 422 -17.25 24.61 -22.74
CA ARG A 422 -17.00 24.09 -24.09
C ARG A 422 -17.59 22.70 -24.25
N LEU A 423 -17.99 22.36 -25.45
CA LEU A 423 -18.40 21.01 -25.84
C LEU A 423 -17.25 20.35 -26.60
N VAL A 424 -16.81 19.21 -26.11
CA VAL A 424 -15.78 18.36 -26.72
C VAL A 424 -16.45 17.12 -27.32
N ASP A 425 -16.11 16.79 -28.56
CA ASP A 425 -16.64 15.63 -29.27
C ASP A 425 -15.91 14.31 -28.92
N GLU A 426 -16.33 13.19 -29.53
CA GLU A 426 -15.69 11.88 -29.34
C GLU A 426 -14.23 11.85 -29.86
N ALA A 427 -13.90 12.71 -30.82
CA ALA A 427 -12.57 12.84 -31.38
C ALA A 427 -11.68 13.85 -30.63
N GLU A 428 -12.17 14.36 -29.49
CA GLU A 428 -11.51 15.31 -28.59
C GLU A 428 -11.35 16.73 -29.14
N HIS A 429 -12.09 17.08 -30.20
CA HIS A 429 -12.15 18.43 -30.73
C HIS A 429 -13.15 19.27 -29.94
N VAL A 430 -12.80 20.53 -29.68
CA VAL A 430 -13.77 21.51 -29.19
C VAL A 430 -14.65 21.90 -30.37
N ILE A 431 -15.95 21.61 -30.29
CA ILE A 431 -16.89 21.85 -31.39
C ILE A 431 -17.86 23.00 -31.08
N ALA A 432 -18.03 23.34 -29.80
CA ALA A 432 -18.84 24.49 -29.38
C ALA A 432 -18.30 25.13 -28.10
N ARG A 433 -18.60 26.41 -27.90
CA ARG A 433 -18.32 27.17 -26.68
C ARG A 433 -19.51 28.02 -26.25
N GLY A 434 -19.56 28.39 -24.98
CA GLY A 434 -20.41 29.51 -24.55
C GLY A 434 -20.00 30.81 -25.26
N PRO A 435 -20.95 31.73 -25.48
CA PRO A 435 -20.69 32.98 -26.20
C PRO A 435 -19.69 33.88 -25.47
N ASP A 436 -19.86 34.01 -24.15
CA ASP A 436 -19.06 34.90 -23.29
C ASP A 436 -18.72 34.20 -21.95
N GLY A 437 -17.93 34.87 -21.12
CA GLY A 437 -17.69 34.46 -19.73
C GLY A 437 -18.83 34.88 -18.81
N THR A 438 -19.15 34.06 -17.80
CA THR A 438 -20.18 34.36 -16.80
C THR A 438 -19.58 34.53 -15.41
N ALA A 439 -20.02 35.53 -14.64
CA ALA A 439 -19.47 35.77 -13.29
C ALA A 439 -19.72 34.60 -12.32
N ASP A 440 -20.77 33.80 -12.55
CA ASP A 440 -21.08 32.62 -11.77
C ASP A 440 -21.16 31.36 -12.63
N LYS A 441 -20.82 30.23 -12.01
CA LYS A 441 -20.85 28.91 -12.62
C LYS A 441 -22.24 28.51 -13.11
N GLY A 442 -23.29 28.85 -12.36
CA GLY A 442 -24.67 28.42 -12.62
C GLY A 442 -25.19 28.91 -13.97
N SER A 443 -24.83 30.13 -14.35
CA SER A 443 -25.16 30.71 -15.66
C SER A 443 -24.51 29.94 -16.81
N SER A 444 -23.21 29.64 -16.74
CA SER A 444 -22.54 28.77 -17.72
C SER A 444 -23.11 27.34 -17.75
N GLU A 445 -23.48 26.77 -16.60
CA GLU A 445 -24.17 25.48 -16.55
C GLU A 445 -25.55 25.52 -17.19
N GLN A 446 -26.26 26.65 -17.10
CA GLN A 446 -27.56 26.83 -17.72
C GLN A 446 -27.45 26.87 -19.24
N TRP A 447 -26.50 27.63 -19.79
CA TRP A 447 -26.26 27.67 -21.23
C TRP A 447 -25.88 26.31 -21.80
N ALA A 448 -24.99 25.57 -21.13
CA ALA A 448 -24.62 24.21 -21.55
C ALA A 448 -25.85 23.27 -21.59
N ARG A 449 -26.74 23.36 -20.58
CA ARG A 449 -27.98 22.57 -20.54
C ARG A 449 -28.97 22.99 -21.62
N GLN A 450 -29.21 24.30 -21.78
CA GLN A 450 -30.08 24.83 -22.83
C GLN A 450 -29.60 24.38 -24.21
N PHE A 451 -28.30 24.41 -24.47
CA PHE A 451 -27.76 23.92 -25.72
C PHE A 451 -27.99 22.41 -25.88
N GLY A 452 -27.62 21.58 -24.90
CA GLY A 452 -27.77 20.12 -24.97
C GLY A 452 -29.23 19.66 -25.12
N ASP A 453 -30.16 20.29 -24.38
CA ASP A 453 -31.58 19.91 -24.38
C ASP A 453 -32.29 20.29 -25.68
N ASN A 454 -31.85 21.34 -26.38
CA ASN A 454 -32.53 21.88 -27.55
C ASN A 454 -31.82 21.59 -28.88
N ALA A 455 -30.53 21.22 -28.86
CA ALA A 455 -29.74 21.04 -30.09
C ALA A 455 -30.33 19.99 -31.03
N ALA A 456 -30.91 18.91 -30.53
CA ALA A 456 -31.43 17.83 -31.38
C ALA A 456 -32.61 18.25 -32.27
N GLU A 457 -33.45 19.18 -31.80
CA GLU A 457 -34.68 19.61 -32.49
C GLU A 457 -34.55 20.98 -33.16
N ALA A 458 -33.41 21.66 -32.99
CA ALA A 458 -33.22 23.02 -33.49
C ALA A 458 -33.26 23.13 -35.03
N ASP A 459 -33.80 24.21 -35.57
CA ASP A 459 -33.80 24.45 -37.01
C ASP A 459 -32.47 25.06 -37.49
N VAL A 460 -32.04 24.77 -38.72
CA VAL A 460 -30.86 25.42 -39.33
C VAL A 460 -31.33 26.60 -40.16
N VAL A 461 -30.90 27.79 -39.80
CA VAL A 461 -31.43 29.06 -40.28
C VAL A 461 -30.32 29.95 -40.81
N GLU A 462 -30.63 30.69 -41.87
CA GLU A 462 -29.81 31.79 -42.36
C GLU A 462 -30.70 33.04 -42.42
N ILE A 463 -30.20 34.16 -41.90
CA ILE A 463 -30.91 35.45 -41.92
C ILE A 463 -30.23 36.33 -42.99
N GLU A 464 -30.99 36.80 -43.97
CA GLU A 464 -30.47 37.67 -45.04
C GLU A 464 -31.43 38.85 -45.33
N PRO A 465 -31.02 40.11 -45.13
CA PRO A 465 -30.09 40.63 -44.12
C PRO A 465 -30.76 40.82 -42.74
N ALA A 466 -32.08 40.68 -42.67
CA ALA A 466 -32.85 40.79 -41.43
C ALA A 466 -34.16 40.00 -41.55
N GLU A 467 -34.72 39.59 -40.42
CA GLU A 467 -35.95 38.79 -40.34
C GLU A 467 -36.74 39.18 -39.08
N TYR A 468 -38.07 39.14 -39.17
CA TYR A 468 -38.92 39.24 -37.99
C TYR A 468 -39.00 37.88 -37.31
N GLU A 469 -38.69 37.83 -36.02
CA GLU A 469 -38.86 36.65 -35.17
C GLU A 469 -40.05 36.88 -34.24
N VAL A 470 -41.01 35.95 -34.28
CA VAL A 470 -42.17 35.88 -33.40
C VAL A 470 -41.92 34.77 -32.38
N PHE A 471 -41.89 35.09 -31.10
CA PHE A 471 -41.45 34.19 -30.03
C PHE A 471 -42.30 34.33 -28.77
N GLN A 472 -42.29 33.31 -27.92
CA GLN A 472 -42.88 33.39 -26.58
C GLN A 472 -41.82 33.88 -25.59
N ALA A 473 -42.18 34.78 -24.69
CA ALA A 473 -41.31 35.25 -23.63
C ALA A 473 -42.05 35.17 -22.28
N ASP A 474 -41.36 34.78 -21.22
CA ASP A 474 -41.86 34.96 -19.86
C ASP A 474 -41.93 36.48 -19.57
N ASP A 475 -42.95 36.94 -18.84
CA ASP A 475 -43.31 38.36 -18.60
C ASP A 475 -42.14 39.19 -17.99
N GLY A 476 -41.09 38.53 -17.52
CA GLY A 476 -39.86 39.15 -16.99
C GLY A 476 -38.72 39.39 -17.99
N SER A 477 -38.75 38.81 -19.18
CA SER A 477 -37.63 38.87 -20.16
C SER A 477 -37.84 39.87 -21.30
N ALA A 478 -39.07 40.32 -21.54
CA ALA A 478 -39.42 41.16 -22.69
C ALA A 478 -39.08 42.66 -22.51
N ALA A 479 -38.85 43.13 -21.28
CA ALA A 479 -38.48 44.51 -21.00
C ALA A 479 -36.98 44.61 -20.68
N GLY A 480 -36.15 44.77 -21.72
CA GLY A 480 -34.76 45.20 -21.58
C GLY A 480 -33.73 44.08 -21.39
N SER A 481 -33.53 43.24 -22.40
CA SER A 481 -32.21 42.62 -22.64
C SER A 481 -31.45 43.45 -23.68
N ALA A 482 -31.17 44.71 -23.33
CA ALA A 482 -30.08 45.43 -23.98
C ALA A 482 -28.77 44.69 -23.63
N ALA A 483 -27.90 44.53 -24.62
CA ALA A 483 -26.60 43.88 -24.46
C ALA A 483 -25.90 44.38 -23.19
N SER A 484 -25.64 43.46 -22.25
CA SER A 484 -24.79 43.76 -21.10
C SER A 484 -23.35 43.95 -21.60
N THR A 485 -22.99 45.17 -21.97
CA THR A 485 -21.58 45.55 -22.01
C THR A 485 -21.08 45.55 -20.57
N SER A 486 -20.15 44.65 -20.29
CA SER A 486 -19.42 44.57 -19.03
C SER A 486 -18.65 45.87 -18.78
N ASP A 487 -19.21 46.74 -17.95
CA ASP A 487 -18.39 47.65 -17.14
C ASP A 487 -18.81 47.53 -15.68
N GLY A 488 -17.94 46.86 -14.91
CA GLY A 488 -18.13 46.64 -13.49
C GLY A 488 -17.95 47.95 -12.74
N THR A 489 -19.04 48.57 -12.28
CA THR A 489 -19.01 49.37 -11.05
C THR A 489 -20.36 49.31 -10.35
N LEU A 490 -20.39 48.60 -9.22
CA LEU A 490 -21.47 48.62 -8.22
C LEU A 490 -21.84 50.07 -7.85
N ALA A 491 -23.11 50.44 -8.09
CA ALA A 491 -23.73 51.63 -7.54
C ALA A 491 -24.86 51.26 -6.57
N GLU A 492 -24.88 51.96 -5.43
CA GLU A 492 -25.80 51.83 -4.31
C GLU A 492 -27.27 51.98 -4.70
N THR A 493 -28.10 51.19 -4.04
CA THR A 493 -29.55 51.38 -3.88
C THR A 493 -29.89 52.84 -3.52
N ILE A 494 -30.60 53.53 -4.42
CA ILE A 494 -31.31 54.78 -4.13
C ILE A 494 -32.73 54.69 -4.70
N ASP A 495 -33.68 54.91 -3.80
CA ASP A 495 -35.11 55.24 -3.88
C ASP A 495 -35.94 54.96 -5.16
N GLU A 496 -37.11 54.36 -4.91
CA GLU A 496 -38.29 54.28 -5.77
C GLU A 496 -38.51 55.53 -6.66
N PRO A 497 -38.70 55.39 -7.99
CA PRO A 497 -39.26 56.47 -8.79
C PRO A 497 -40.79 56.56 -8.56
N GLU A 498 -41.27 57.76 -8.27
CA GLU A 498 -42.70 58.08 -8.35
C GLU A 498 -43.18 58.05 -9.81
N PRO A 499 -44.38 57.53 -10.10
CA PRO A 499 -44.89 57.44 -11.46
C PRO A 499 -45.46 58.79 -11.91
N ALA A 500 -44.98 59.30 -13.03
CA ALA A 500 -45.68 60.32 -13.83
C ALA A 500 -45.15 60.22 -15.28
N ALA A 501 -45.93 60.28 -16.35
CA ALA A 501 -47.36 60.19 -16.60
C ALA A 501 -47.50 60.07 -18.13
N ASP A 502 -48.23 59.08 -18.65
CA ASP A 502 -49.13 59.31 -19.79
C ASP A 502 -50.25 58.28 -19.73
N GLY A 503 -51.48 58.79 -19.87
CA GLY A 503 -52.69 58.00 -19.75
C GLY A 503 -53.06 57.36 -21.08
N GLY A 504 -52.74 56.09 -21.25
CA GLY A 504 -53.46 55.18 -22.15
C GLY A 504 -54.33 54.26 -21.29
N THR A 505 -55.64 54.26 -21.49
CA THR A 505 -56.48 53.21 -20.90
C THR A 505 -56.27 51.97 -21.74
N THR A 506 -55.37 51.08 -21.33
CA THR A 506 -55.18 49.79 -21.98
C THR A 506 -56.49 48.99 -21.90
N SER A 507 -57.21 48.91 -23.01
CA SER A 507 -58.04 47.74 -23.27
C SER A 507 -57.10 46.66 -23.77
N ALA A 508 -56.31 46.10 -22.86
CA ALA A 508 -55.66 44.83 -23.09
C ALA A 508 -56.78 43.80 -23.20
N ASP A 509 -56.93 43.15 -24.35
CA ASP A 509 -57.46 41.80 -24.36
C ASP A 509 -56.48 40.99 -23.51
N ALA A 510 -56.81 40.87 -22.21
CA ALA A 510 -55.93 40.27 -21.23
C ALA A 510 -55.54 38.88 -21.70
N VAL A 511 -54.23 38.66 -21.89
CA VAL A 511 -53.67 37.32 -22.00
C VAL A 511 -54.20 36.50 -20.82
N PRO A 512 -54.85 35.35 -21.05
CA PRO A 512 -55.39 34.56 -19.96
C PRO A 512 -54.28 34.19 -18.96
N ASP A 513 -54.55 34.35 -17.65
CA ASP A 513 -53.60 34.01 -16.57
C ASP A 513 -52.98 32.61 -16.79
N GLY A 514 -51.67 32.55 -17.08
CA GLY A 514 -50.86 31.33 -17.07
C GLY A 514 -50.31 30.82 -18.41
N GLU A 515 -50.37 31.59 -19.49
CA GLU A 515 -49.66 31.31 -20.76
C GLU A 515 -48.64 32.43 -21.04
N ASP A 516 -47.44 32.07 -21.52
CA ASP A 516 -46.37 33.02 -21.85
C ASP A 516 -46.79 33.89 -23.06
N PRO A 517 -46.73 35.23 -22.95
CA PRO A 517 -47.11 36.11 -24.05
C PRO A 517 -46.20 36.00 -25.28
N TRP A 518 -46.79 36.27 -26.43
CA TRP A 518 -46.06 36.32 -27.70
C TRP A 518 -45.54 37.73 -27.97
N HIS A 519 -44.29 37.82 -28.39
CA HIS A 519 -43.62 39.05 -28.79
C HIS A 519 -43.06 38.91 -30.21
N TRP A 520 -42.72 40.04 -30.81
CA TRP A 520 -41.98 40.04 -32.06
C TRP A 520 -40.76 40.96 -31.97
N ARG A 521 -39.70 40.61 -32.70
CA ARG A 521 -38.51 41.44 -32.90
C ARG A 521 -38.06 41.38 -34.36
N LEU A 522 -37.55 42.49 -34.89
CA LEU A 522 -36.85 42.54 -36.17
C LEU A 522 -35.36 42.46 -35.89
N VAL A 523 -34.71 41.41 -36.37
CA VAL A 523 -33.32 41.09 -36.05
C VAL A 523 -32.48 40.98 -37.32
N THR A 524 -31.26 41.51 -37.29
CA THR A 524 -30.29 41.37 -38.41
C THR A 524 -29.57 40.02 -38.39
N ASP A 525 -28.80 39.73 -39.43
CA ASP A 525 -27.88 38.60 -39.48
C ASP A 525 -26.84 38.62 -38.35
N ASP A 526 -26.37 39.81 -37.96
CA ASP A 526 -25.49 39.99 -36.80
C ASP A 526 -26.20 39.90 -35.44
N ARG A 527 -27.52 39.67 -35.43
CA ARG A 527 -28.39 39.61 -34.24
C ARG A 527 -28.63 40.95 -33.53
N ASP A 528 -28.45 42.06 -34.25
CA ASP A 528 -28.85 43.38 -33.75
C ASP A 528 -30.37 43.52 -33.84
N ILE A 529 -31.02 43.92 -32.75
CA ILE A 529 -32.47 44.11 -32.73
C ILE A 529 -32.77 45.53 -33.16
N ILE A 530 -33.39 45.66 -34.33
CA ILE A 530 -33.73 46.96 -34.92
C ILE A 530 -35.04 47.49 -34.34
N ALA A 531 -36.03 46.63 -34.15
CA ALA A 531 -37.36 47.00 -33.66
C ALA A 531 -38.00 45.86 -32.87
N ALA A 532 -38.81 46.16 -31.87
CA ALA A 532 -39.53 45.17 -31.09
C ALA A 532 -41.00 45.57 -30.81
N SER A 533 -41.80 44.57 -30.45
CA SER A 533 -43.17 44.75 -29.95
C SER A 533 -43.17 45.50 -28.62
N THR A 534 -44.00 46.53 -28.50
CA THR A 534 -44.21 47.28 -27.25
C THR A 534 -45.25 46.65 -26.32
N GLU A 535 -46.04 45.72 -26.82
CA GLU A 535 -47.12 45.06 -26.09
C GLU A 535 -47.08 43.54 -26.32
N PRO A 536 -47.44 42.73 -25.30
CA PRO A 536 -47.60 41.30 -25.46
C PRO A 536 -48.79 40.94 -26.36
N HIS A 537 -48.68 39.81 -27.07
CA HIS A 537 -49.71 39.26 -27.95
C HIS A 537 -50.21 37.91 -27.44
N THR A 538 -51.47 37.57 -27.75
CA THR A 538 -52.11 36.33 -27.28
C THR A 538 -51.61 35.08 -27.98
N ASP A 539 -51.16 35.21 -29.23
CA ASP A 539 -50.67 34.11 -30.07
C ASP A 539 -49.74 34.65 -31.18
N ALA A 540 -49.02 33.72 -31.84
CA ALA A 540 -48.09 34.04 -32.93
C ALA A 540 -48.76 34.75 -34.12
N ASP A 541 -50.01 34.40 -34.44
CA ASP A 541 -50.77 35.02 -35.53
C ASP A 541 -51.04 36.50 -35.21
N SER A 542 -51.42 36.81 -33.97
CA SER A 542 -51.66 38.18 -33.48
C SER A 542 -50.39 39.03 -33.47
N ALA A 543 -49.24 38.45 -33.09
CA ALA A 543 -47.94 39.11 -33.20
C ALA A 543 -47.56 39.37 -34.68
N THR A 544 -47.87 38.42 -35.57
CA THR A 544 -47.66 38.59 -37.02
C THR A 544 -48.55 39.68 -37.60
N GLU A 545 -49.81 39.77 -37.19
CA GLU A 545 -50.71 40.87 -37.56
C GLU A 545 -50.21 42.23 -37.03
N ALA A 546 -49.52 42.26 -35.89
CA ALA A 546 -48.87 43.46 -35.40
C ALA A 546 -47.71 43.91 -36.29
N ILE A 547 -46.90 42.98 -36.80
CA ILE A 547 -45.84 43.28 -37.78
C ILE A 547 -46.45 43.89 -39.06
N GLU A 548 -47.56 43.34 -39.57
CA GLU A 548 -48.23 43.92 -40.75
C GLU A 548 -48.73 45.36 -40.51
N ARG A 549 -49.16 45.67 -39.28
CA ARG A 549 -49.50 47.04 -38.88
C ARG A 549 -48.26 47.95 -38.86
N VAL A 550 -47.14 47.47 -38.33
CA VAL A 550 -45.86 48.21 -38.36
C VAL A 550 -45.46 48.51 -39.80
N ARG A 551 -45.51 47.51 -40.71
CA ARG A 551 -45.21 47.68 -42.14
C ARG A 551 -46.07 48.75 -42.79
N GLN A 552 -47.38 48.73 -42.53
CA GLN A 552 -48.28 49.72 -43.09
C GLN A 552 -48.00 51.12 -42.53
N GLN A 553 -47.87 51.23 -41.21
CA GLN A 553 -47.73 52.51 -40.53
C GLN A 553 -46.38 53.16 -40.78
N ALA A 554 -45.27 52.40 -40.72
CA ALA A 554 -43.94 52.91 -40.99
C ALA A 554 -43.79 53.44 -42.43
N ASN A 555 -44.46 52.82 -43.41
CA ASN A 555 -44.50 53.29 -44.80
C ASN A 555 -45.23 54.63 -44.97
N GLU A 556 -46.20 54.91 -44.10
CA GLU A 556 -47.01 56.13 -44.11
C GLU A 556 -46.53 57.16 -43.08
N ALA A 557 -45.52 56.81 -42.28
CA ALA A 557 -45.09 57.61 -41.14
C ALA A 557 -44.23 58.81 -41.54
N ASP A 558 -44.61 59.98 -41.02
CA ASP A 558 -43.77 61.17 -41.09
C ASP A 558 -42.79 61.19 -39.90
N LEU A 559 -41.54 61.62 -40.13
CA LEU A 559 -40.58 61.85 -39.06
C LEU A 559 -40.90 63.19 -38.36
N ILE A 560 -41.15 63.13 -37.06
CA ILE A 560 -41.37 64.31 -36.23
C ILE A 560 -40.05 64.72 -35.56
N GLU A 561 -39.62 65.93 -35.88
CA GLU A 561 -38.38 66.53 -35.40
C GLU A 561 -38.71 67.82 -34.64
N PHE A 562 -38.46 67.84 -33.33
CA PHE A 562 -38.68 69.03 -32.51
C PHE A 562 -37.41 69.91 -32.52
N GLU A 563 -37.56 71.19 -32.90
CA GLU A 563 -36.53 72.24 -32.69
C GLU A 563 -36.85 73.13 -31.48
N ASN A 564 -38.09 73.06 -30.99
CA ASN A 564 -38.63 73.74 -29.82
C ASN A 564 -39.77 72.88 -29.26
N ALA A 565 -40.24 73.18 -28.05
CA ALA A 565 -41.41 72.50 -27.49
C ALA A 565 -42.62 72.53 -28.43
N ALA A 566 -43.40 71.46 -28.51
CA ALA A 566 -44.57 71.34 -29.38
C ALA A 566 -45.78 70.80 -28.62
N PHE A 567 -46.95 71.37 -28.88
CA PHE A 567 -48.21 70.80 -28.44
C PHE A 567 -48.67 69.77 -29.46
N GLN A 568 -48.78 68.51 -29.05
CA GLN A 568 -49.41 67.42 -29.80
C GLN A 568 -50.85 67.25 -29.34
N VAL A 569 -51.80 67.27 -30.28
CA VAL A 569 -53.22 66.97 -30.02
C VAL A 569 -53.56 65.66 -30.72
N TYR A 570 -54.05 64.67 -29.98
CA TYR A 570 -54.31 63.31 -30.48
C TYR A 570 -55.66 62.77 -29.96
N GLU A 571 -56.18 61.74 -30.64
CA GLU A 571 -57.39 61.01 -30.24
C GLU A 571 -56.99 59.71 -29.54
N ALA A 572 -57.32 59.57 -28.26
CA ALA A 572 -57.01 58.38 -27.47
C ALA A 572 -57.90 57.19 -27.85
N ASP A 573 -57.51 55.97 -27.45
CA ASP A 573 -58.24 54.71 -27.70
C ASP A 573 -59.72 54.73 -27.26
N SER A 574 -60.08 55.59 -26.31
CA SER A 574 -61.46 55.81 -25.86
C SER A 574 -62.33 56.58 -26.88
N GLY A 575 -61.75 57.09 -27.96
CA GLY A 575 -62.36 58.01 -28.92
C GLY A 575 -62.44 59.46 -28.43
N GLU A 576 -61.70 59.79 -27.36
CA GLU A 576 -61.68 61.11 -26.75
C GLU A 576 -60.34 61.83 -27.04
N TRP A 577 -60.38 63.15 -27.14
CA TRP A 577 -59.25 63.97 -27.56
C TRP A 577 -58.42 64.41 -26.36
N ARG A 578 -57.10 64.29 -26.46
CA ARG A 578 -56.14 64.73 -25.45
C ARG A 578 -55.06 65.60 -26.10
N TRP A 579 -54.33 66.34 -25.28
CA TRP A 579 -53.15 67.07 -25.73
C TRP A 579 -51.97 66.83 -24.77
N ARG A 580 -50.75 66.84 -25.31
CA ARG A 580 -49.51 66.83 -24.54
C ARG A 580 -48.54 67.87 -25.09
N LEU A 581 -47.78 68.52 -24.21
CA LEU A 581 -46.68 69.42 -24.53
C LEU A 581 -45.39 68.61 -24.45
N ILE A 582 -44.70 68.51 -25.57
CA ILE A 582 -43.43 67.80 -25.71
C ILE A 582 -42.33 68.86 -25.84
N ASP A 583 -41.15 68.66 -25.27
CA ASP A 583 -40.01 69.57 -25.47
C ASP A 583 -39.19 69.27 -26.74
N GLU A 584 -38.02 69.89 -26.88
CA GLU A 584 -37.12 69.67 -28.03
C GLU A 584 -36.43 68.29 -28.01
N ASP A 585 -36.46 67.61 -26.86
CA ASP A 585 -35.83 66.32 -26.61
C ASP A 585 -36.87 65.16 -26.66
N GLY A 586 -38.13 65.46 -27.00
CA GLY A 586 -39.19 64.44 -27.07
C GLY A 586 -39.85 64.12 -25.72
N ASN A 587 -39.53 64.85 -24.65
CA ASN A 587 -40.07 64.60 -23.32
C ASN A 587 -41.41 65.30 -23.11
N VAL A 588 -42.37 64.59 -22.48
CA VAL A 588 -43.68 65.15 -22.14
C VAL A 588 -43.55 66.08 -20.92
N LEU A 589 -43.62 67.39 -21.14
CA LEU A 589 -43.56 68.41 -20.10
C LEU A 589 -44.90 68.63 -19.37
N ALA A 590 -46.02 68.41 -20.07
CA ALA A 590 -47.36 68.57 -19.52
C ALA A 590 -48.40 67.85 -20.40
N ASP A 591 -49.43 67.30 -19.79
CA ASP A 591 -50.58 66.74 -20.50
C ASP A 591 -51.89 67.51 -20.20
N SER A 592 -52.95 67.16 -20.92
CA SER A 592 -54.29 67.73 -20.76
C SER A 592 -54.96 67.42 -19.42
N GLY A 593 -54.50 66.39 -18.70
CA GLY A 593 -55.05 65.89 -17.44
C GLY A 593 -56.53 65.46 -17.46
N ALA A 594 -57.21 65.60 -18.60
CA ALA A 594 -58.63 65.36 -18.77
C ALA A 594 -58.96 65.07 -20.24
N GLU A 595 -59.91 64.17 -20.46
CA GLU A 595 -60.43 63.83 -21.78
C GLU A 595 -61.33 64.94 -22.33
N HIS A 596 -61.18 65.25 -23.62
CA HIS A 596 -62.02 66.20 -24.32
C HIS A 596 -62.92 65.50 -25.34
N THR A 597 -64.19 65.88 -25.38
CA THR A 597 -65.18 65.21 -26.25
C THR A 597 -65.05 65.57 -27.73
N SER A 598 -64.15 66.50 -28.07
CA SER A 598 -63.84 66.86 -29.45
C SER A 598 -62.46 67.53 -29.57
N ARG A 599 -61.81 67.36 -30.74
CA ARG A 599 -60.56 68.04 -31.11
C ARG A 599 -60.55 69.53 -30.79
N ASN A 600 -61.62 70.23 -31.16
CA ASN A 600 -61.72 71.68 -31.00
C ASN A 600 -61.77 72.10 -29.51
N GLU A 601 -62.26 71.24 -28.63
CA GLU A 601 -62.26 71.44 -27.18
C GLU A 601 -60.85 71.23 -26.60
N ALA A 602 -60.16 70.16 -27.02
CA ALA A 602 -58.76 69.92 -26.67
C ALA A 602 -57.84 71.05 -27.15
N SER A 603 -57.97 71.48 -28.41
CA SER A 603 -57.20 72.60 -28.96
C SER A 603 -57.49 73.92 -28.24
N GLN A 604 -58.72 74.18 -27.79
CA GLN A 604 -59.04 75.38 -27.02
C GLN A 604 -58.43 75.35 -25.61
N ALA A 605 -58.46 74.20 -24.94
CA ALA A 605 -57.81 74.01 -23.64
C ALA A 605 -56.29 74.17 -23.73
N MET A 606 -55.70 73.64 -24.80
CA MET A 606 -54.29 73.85 -25.13
C MET A 606 -53.98 75.32 -25.48
N MET A 607 -54.85 76.03 -26.20
CA MET A 607 -54.61 77.43 -26.60
C MET A 607 -54.45 78.37 -25.39
N THR A 608 -55.13 78.09 -24.27
CA THR A 608 -54.91 78.81 -23.01
C THR A 608 -53.51 78.64 -22.44
N LEU A 609 -52.83 77.50 -22.69
CA LEU A 609 -51.45 77.26 -22.29
C LEU A 609 -50.44 77.79 -23.32
N LYS A 610 -50.76 77.73 -24.61
CA LYS A 610 -49.97 78.33 -25.70
C LYS A 610 -49.79 79.85 -25.57
N GLU A 611 -50.72 80.55 -24.91
CA GLU A 611 -50.53 81.96 -24.54
C GLU A 611 -49.32 82.18 -23.60
N GLN A 612 -48.92 81.17 -22.82
CA GLN A 612 -47.77 81.21 -21.91
C GLN A 612 -46.48 80.65 -22.53
N ALA A 613 -46.59 79.82 -23.57
CA ALA A 613 -45.47 79.27 -24.36
C ALA A 613 -45.66 79.57 -25.86
N PRO A 614 -45.44 80.83 -26.31
CA PRO A 614 -45.77 81.26 -27.68
C PRO A 614 -44.85 80.67 -28.76
N GLU A 615 -43.64 80.26 -28.38
CA GLU A 615 -42.67 79.63 -29.28
C GLU A 615 -43.00 78.15 -29.53
N ALA A 616 -43.98 77.58 -28.82
CA ALA A 616 -44.32 76.17 -28.95
C ALA A 616 -45.14 75.89 -30.22
N GLU A 617 -44.65 74.97 -31.06
CA GLU A 617 -45.32 74.59 -32.31
C GLU A 617 -46.62 73.81 -32.01
N LEU A 618 -47.58 73.81 -32.94
CA LEU A 618 -48.76 72.94 -32.85
C LEU A 618 -48.57 71.82 -33.87
N LEU A 619 -48.46 70.59 -33.39
CA LEU A 619 -48.28 69.41 -34.22
C LEU A 619 -49.55 68.58 -34.22
N GLU A 620 -50.02 68.27 -35.43
CA GLU A 620 -51.20 67.45 -35.67
C GLU A 620 -50.75 66.21 -36.42
N ILE A 621 -50.91 65.06 -35.76
CA ILE A 621 -50.60 63.76 -36.33
C ILE A 621 -51.89 63.28 -37.01
N GLU A 622 -51.95 63.35 -38.34
CA GLU A 622 -53.10 62.86 -39.13
C GLU A 622 -52.88 61.43 -39.67
N THR A 623 -51.68 60.88 -39.51
CA THR A 623 -51.21 59.55 -39.95
C THR A 623 -50.21 59.01 -38.92
N ALA A 624 -49.70 57.78 -39.05
CA ALA A 624 -48.62 57.33 -38.18
C ALA A 624 -47.39 58.27 -38.22
N ALA A 625 -46.55 58.24 -37.20
CA ALA A 625 -45.35 59.07 -37.13
C ALA A 625 -44.20 58.42 -36.36
N PHE A 626 -42.96 58.74 -36.74
CA PHE A 626 -41.78 58.42 -35.97
C PHE A 626 -41.42 59.58 -35.05
N GLU A 627 -41.24 59.28 -33.76
CA GLU A 627 -40.81 60.23 -32.75
C GLU A 627 -39.41 59.84 -32.25
N LEU A 628 -38.47 60.78 -32.33
CA LEU A 628 -37.15 60.66 -31.70
C LEU A 628 -37.22 61.27 -30.30
N PHE A 629 -36.85 60.51 -29.29
CA PHE A 629 -36.93 60.93 -27.88
C PHE A 629 -35.60 60.67 -27.15
N VAL A 630 -35.36 61.42 -26.09
CA VAL A 630 -34.24 61.21 -25.16
C VAL A 630 -34.74 60.52 -23.89
N ASN A 631 -34.05 59.48 -23.44
CA ASN A 631 -34.37 58.77 -22.20
C ASN A 631 -33.78 59.46 -20.96
N GLU A 632 -33.90 58.85 -19.79
CA GLU A 632 -33.40 59.40 -18.52
C GLU A 632 -31.86 59.50 -18.45
N ASP A 633 -31.14 58.76 -19.31
CA ASP A 633 -29.68 58.69 -19.38
C ASP A 633 -29.08 59.64 -20.45
N ASP A 634 -29.87 60.59 -20.96
CA ASP A 634 -29.52 61.50 -22.06
C ASP A 634 -29.21 60.78 -23.40
N GLU A 635 -29.75 59.58 -23.61
CA GLU A 635 -29.60 58.79 -24.84
C GLU A 635 -30.87 58.81 -25.70
N TRP A 636 -30.69 58.81 -27.02
CA TRP A 636 -31.75 58.92 -28.02
C TRP A 636 -32.32 57.57 -28.43
N GLY A 637 -33.64 57.43 -28.45
CA GLY A 637 -34.37 56.30 -29.07
C GLY A 637 -35.34 56.78 -30.14
N TRP A 638 -35.94 55.84 -30.87
CA TRP A 638 -37.06 56.12 -31.76
C TRP A 638 -38.27 55.26 -31.39
N ARG A 639 -39.47 55.83 -31.57
CA ARG A 639 -40.74 55.10 -31.41
C ARG A 639 -41.71 55.41 -32.54
N LEU A 640 -42.42 54.39 -33.01
CA LEU A 640 -43.47 54.50 -34.02
C LEU A 640 -44.82 54.59 -33.30
N ILE A 641 -45.52 55.70 -33.53
CA ILE A 641 -46.87 55.92 -33.03
C ILE A 641 -47.88 55.90 -34.17
N ASP A 642 -49.07 55.37 -33.90
CA ASP A 642 -50.18 55.39 -34.86
C ASP A 642 -50.91 56.75 -34.87
N GLU A 643 -51.97 56.86 -35.69
CA GLU A 643 -52.80 58.08 -35.80
C GLU A 643 -53.51 58.46 -34.48
N GLY A 644 -53.68 57.51 -33.55
CA GLY A 644 -54.23 57.72 -32.21
C GLY A 644 -53.17 58.09 -31.16
N GLY A 645 -51.89 58.09 -31.53
CA GLY A 645 -50.77 58.33 -30.61
C GLY A 645 -50.40 57.10 -29.78
N LYS A 646 -50.88 55.90 -30.14
CA LYS A 646 -50.51 54.64 -29.48
C LYS A 646 -49.17 54.12 -30.03
N LEU A 647 -48.31 53.60 -29.14
CA LEU A 647 -47.04 52.99 -29.52
C LEU A 647 -47.25 51.65 -30.22
N VAL A 648 -46.60 51.47 -31.38
CA VAL A 648 -46.75 50.28 -32.22
C VAL A 648 -45.44 49.51 -32.36
N ALA A 649 -44.32 50.22 -32.39
CA ALA A 649 -42.98 49.65 -32.36
C ALA A 649 -42.02 50.67 -31.75
N GLU A 650 -40.92 50.18 -31.18
CA GLU A 650 -39.84 51.05 -30.72
C GLU A 650 -38.48 50.40 -30.94
N ASP A 651 -37.45 51.23 -30.87
CA ASP A 651 -36.06 50.79 -30.76
C ASP A 651 -35.84 50.23 -29.35
N PRO A 652 -35.46 48.95 -29.19
CA PRO A 652 -35.07 48.44 -27.88
C PRO A 652 -33.71 48.99 -27.42
N ASN A 653 -32.93 49.59 -28.33
CA ASN A 653 -31.63 50.18 -28.03
C ASN A 653 -31.71 51.72 -27.98
N THR A 654 -30.81 52.30 -27.21
CA THR A 654 -30.62 53.75 -27.08
C THR A 654 -29.31 54.16 -27.74
N HIS A 655 -29.24 55.42 -28.18
CA HIS A 655 -28.16 55.92 -29.02
C HIS A 655 -27.57 57.22 -28.47
N PRO A 656 -26.26 57.43 -28.53
CA PRO A 656 -25.62 58.61 -27.93
C PRO A 656 -25.99 59.93 -28.65
N THR A 657 -26.56 59.85 -29.85
CA THR A 657 -26.93 61.02 -30.63
C THR A 657 -28.24 60.81 -31.36
N ARG A 658 -28.97 61.90 -31.54
CA ARG A 658 -30.17 61.95 -32.39
C ARG A 658 -29.95 61.44 -33.81
N ASP A 659 -28.78 61.74 -34.39
CA ASP A 659 -28.43 61.28 -35.73
C ASP A 659 -28.30 59.75 -35.77
N ALA A 660 -27.72 59.14 -34.73
CA ALA A 660 -27.63 57.68 -34.60
C ALA A 660 -29.01 57.01 -34.39
N ALA A 661 -29.89 57.59 -33.56
CA ALA A 661 -31.26 57.09 -33.43
C ALA A 661 -32.06 57.19 -34.74
N ARG A 662 -31.84 58.26 -35.52
CA ARG A 662 -32.40 58.39 -36.86
C ARG A 662 -31.82 57.39 -37.85
N GLU A 663 -30.53 57.05 -37.75
CA GLU A 663 -29.92 55.97 -38.51
C GLU A 663 -30.54 54.61 -38.14
N ALA A 664 -30.75 54.33 -36.85
CA ALA A 664 -31.43 53.12 -36.39
C ALA A 664 -32.88 53.01 -36.90
N MET A 665 -33.65 54.10 -36.86
CA MET A 665 -34.98 54.17 -37.48
C MET A 665 -34.92 53.90 -38.99
N ASN A 666 -33.93 54.44 -39.70
CA ASN A 666 -33.76 54.16 -41.13
C ASN A 666 -33.45 52.69 -41.41
N ARG A 667 -32.77 51.98 -40.48
CA ARG A 667 -32.57 50.53 -40.59
C ARG A 667 -33.88 49.75 -40.52
N LEU A 668 -34.84 50.17 -39.68
CA LEU A 668 -36.18 49.57 -39.70
C LEU A 668 -36.82 49.73 -41.09
N LEU A 669 -36.76 50.94 -41.66
CA LEU A 669 -37.33 51.21 -42.98
C LEU A 669 -36.64 50.42 -44.10
N GLU A 670 -35.34 50.17 -43.98
CA GLU A 670 -34.57 49.34 -44.92
C GLU A 670 -35.01 47.86 -44.87
N HIS A 671 -35.34 47.36 -43.68
CA HIS A 671 -35.68 45.96 -43.42
C HIS A 671 -37.18 45.72 -43.16
N LEU A 672 -38.03 46.69 -43.52
CA LEU A 672 -39.45 46.67 -43.17
C LEU A 672 -40.19 45.46 -43.76
N GLU A 673 -39.81 45.06 -44.99
CA GLU A 673 -40.42 43.98 -45.76
C GLU A 673 -39.72 42.62 -45.55
N SER A 674 -38.86 42.50 -44.53
CA SER A 674 -38.19 41.24 -44.16
C SER A 674 -39.20 40.12 -43.82
N ASP A 675 -38.84 38.86 -44.06
CA ASP A 675 -39.71 37.70 -43.78
C ASP A 675 -40.02 37.56 -42.28
N VAL A 676 -41.07 36.78 -41.96
CA VAL A 676 -41.48 36.51 -40.56
C VAL A 676 -41.28 35.02 -40.26
N ARG A 677 -40.58 34.71 -39.17
CA ARG A 677 -40.42 33.36 -38.61
C ARG A 677 -41.04 33.27 -37.23
N THR A 678 -41.77 32.19 -36.99
CA THR A 678 -42.15 31.77 -35.63
C THR A 678 -41.03 30.94 -35.02
N MET A 679 -40.52 31.37 -33.87
CA MET A 679 -39.46 30.71 -33.09
C MET A 679 -40.08 29.68 -32.15
N ASP A 680 -40.52 28.54 -32.71
CA ASP A 680 -41.06 27.44 -31.90
C ASP A 680 -39.96 26.58 -31.25
N ASN A 681 -38.79 26.53 -31.86
CA ASN A 681 -37.60 25.81 -31.39
C ASN A 681 -36.39 26.75 -31.37
N ALA A 682 -35.33 26.34 -30.68
CA ALA A 682 -34.02 26.96 -30.85
C ALA A 682 -33.52 26.80 -32.31
N ILE A 683 -32.55 27.61 -32.71
CA ILE A 683 -32.01 27.57 -34.07
C ILE A 683 -30.48 27.53 -34.06
N PHE A 684 -29.92 26.80 -35.01
CA PHE A 684 -28.56 27.02 -35.48
C PHE A 684 -28.60 28.11 -36.55
N GLN A 685 -28.31 29.34 -36.15
CA GLN A 685 -28.19 30.44 -37.09
C GLN A 685 -26.80 30.41 -37.73
N THR A 686 -26.75 30.18 -39.03
CA THR A 686 -25.53 30.23 -39.84
C THR A 686 -25.30 31.66 -40.34
N TYR A 687 -24.06 32.12 -40.26
CA TYR A 687 -23.66 33.45 -40.74
C TYR A 687 -22.24 33.39 -41.31
N ALA A 688 -21.87 34.35 -42.16
CA ALA A 688 -20.55 34.41 -42.77
C ALA A 688 -19.92 35.79 -42.55
N THR A 689 -18.68 35.81 -42.05
CA THR A 689 -17.87 37.03 -41.94
C THR A 689 -16.80 37.03 -43.03
N GLU A 690 -15.83 36.14 -42.90
CA GLU A 690 -14.88 35.72 -43.95
C GLU A 690 -15.12 34.25 -44.35
N ASP A 691 -15.32 33.40 -43.34
CA ASP A 691 -15.75 32.00 -43.45
C ASP A 691 -17.12 31.81 -42.75
N TRP A 692 -17.72 30.63 -42.90
CA TRP A 692 -19.03 30.30 -42.33
C TRP A 692 -18.92 29.87 -40.88
N HIS A 693 -19.78 30.44 -40.03
CA HIS A 693 -19.91 30.11 -38.61
C HIS A 693 -21.37 29.84 -38.27
N TRP A 694 -21.60 29.26 -37.10
CA TRP A 694 -22.92 29.11 -36.54
C TRP A 694 -22.96 29.59 -35.09
N ARG A 695 -24.13 30.08 -34.69
CA ARG A 695 -24.48 30.39 -33.31
C ARG A 695 -25.80 29.69 -32.96
N PHE A 696 -25.91 29.21 -31.73
CA PHE A 696 -27.11 28.54 -31.24
C PHE A 696 -27.95 29.52 -30.43
N VAL A 697 -29.17 29.74 -30.91
CA VAL A 697 -30.06 30.80 -30.44
C VAL A 697 -31.33 30.19 -29.90
N MET A 698 -31.68 30.54 -28.67
CA MET A 698 -32.92 30.14 -28.01
C MET A 698 -34.12 30.92 -28.56
N PRO A 699 -35.37 30.44 -28.39
CA PRO A 699 -36.56 31.14 -28.87
C PRO A 699 -36.68 32.59 -28.38
N ASP A 700 -36.35 32.84 -27.11
CA ASP A 700 -36.28 34.17 -26.50
C ASP A 700 -35.18 35.07 -27.06
N GLY A 701 -34.29 34.52 -27.87
CA GLY A 701 -33.23 35.20 -28.59
C GLY A 701 -31.87 35.20 -27.91
N GLU A 702 -31.75 34.57 -26.75
CA GLU A 702 -30.47 34.38 -26.09
C GLU A 702 -29.56 33.48 -26.95
N THR A 703 -28.35 33.92 -27.24
CA THR A 703 -27.33 33.03 -27.81
C THR A 703 -26.68 32.28 -26.68
N VAL A 704 -26.66 30.95 -26.74
CA VAL A 704 -26.13 30.11 -25.65
C VAL A 704 -24.93 29.28 -26.08
N ALA A 705 -24.67 29.13 -27.38
CA ALA A 705 -23.49 28.45 -27.90
C ALA A 705 -22.99 29.07 -29.22
N LEU A 706 -21.69 28.99 -29.47
CA LEU A 706 -21.01 29.33 -30.72
C LEU A 706 -20.21 28.13 -31.22
N GLY A 707 -20.12 27.96 -32.54
CA GLY A 707 -19.20 26.99 -33.13
C GLY A 707 -17.74 27.42 -32.94
N ASP A 708 -16.87 26.49 -32.57
CA ASP A 708 -15.43 26.76 -32.37
C ASP A 708 -14.70 26.97 -33.70
N GLU A 709 -15.03 26.17 -34.71
CA GLU A 709 -14.37 26.18 -36.01
C GLU A 709 -15.14 26.97 -37.07
N ALA A 710 -14.38 27.65 -37.95
CA ALA A 710 -14.92 28.30 -39.14
C ALA A 710 -14.91 27.32 -40.32
N HIS A 711 -15.94 27.36 -41.15
CA HIS A 711 -16.10 26.48 -42.30
C HIS A 711 -15.95 27.24 -43.62
N PRO A 712 -15.15 26.76 -44.59
CA PRO A 712 -14.99 27.42 -45.89
C PRO A 712 -16.28 27.58 -46.70
N THR A 713 -17.26 26.68 -46.49
CA THR A 713 -18.54 26.72 -47.19
C THR A 713 -19.70 26.42 -46.27
N ARG A 714 -20.86 27.01 -46.58
CA ARG A 714 -22.12 26.74 -45.89
C ARG A 714 -22.48 25.26 -45.87
N ASP A 715 -22.34 24.57 -47.01
CA ASP A 715 -22.71 23.16 -47.13
C ASP A 715 -21.87 22.30 -46.18
N GLU A 716 -20.56 22.60 -46.06
CA GLU A 716 -19.66 21.92 -45.12
C GLU A 716 -20.02 22.19 -43.65
N LEU A 717 -20.40 23.44 -43.32
CA LEU A 717 -20.90 23.77 -41.98
C LEU A 717 -22.16 22.97 -41.67
N VAL A 718 -23.14 22.99 -42.57
CA VAL A 718 -24.45 22.35 -42.34
C VAL A 718 -24.32 20.84 -42.27
N ASP A 719 -23.46 20.23 -43.09
CA ASP A 719 -23.17 18.79 -43.04
C ASP A 719 -22.54 18.39 -41.69
N GLY A 720 -21.75 19.27 -41.05
CA GLY A 720 -21.14 19.03 -39.73
C GLY A 720 -22.07 19.22 -38.53
N LEU A 721 -23.23 19.89 -38.70
CA LEU A 721 -24.14 20.14 -37.58
C LEU A 721 -24.78 18.86 -37.02
N ASP A 722 -24.92 17.80 -37.82
CA ASP A 722 -25.45 16.53 -37.32
C ASP A 722 -24.55 15.92 -36.23
N ASP A 723 -23.23 16.01 -36.40
CA ASP A 723 -22.25 15.55 -35.40
C ASP A 723 -22.30 16.43 -34.13
N VAL A 724 -22.47 17.75 -34.30
CA VAL A 724 -22.66 18.68 -33.17
C VAL A 724 -23.91 18.34 -32.37
N ARG A 725 -25.03 18.01 -33.04
CA ARG A 725 -26.28 17.63 -32.38
C ARG A 725 -26.14 16.33 -31.60
N GLU A 726 -25.49 15.33 -32.18
CA GLU A 726 -25.25 14.04 -31.52
C GLU A 726 -24.35 14.21 -30.28
N ALA A 727 -23.27 14.98 -30.42
CA ALA A 727 -22.38 15.30 -29.31
C ALA A 727 -23.10 16.09 -28.21
N ALA A 728 -23.84 17.15 -28.56
CA ALA A 728 -24.57 17.99 -27.60
C ALA A 728 -25.62 17.19 -26.81
N ALA A 729 -26.35 16.29 -27.46
CA ALA A 729 -27.41 15.50 -26.82
C ALA A 729 -26.87 14.36 -25.93
N SER A 730 -25.68 13.84 -26.23
CA SER A 730 -25.07 12.71 -25.50
C SER A 730 -24.03 13.13 -24.46
N ALA A 731 -23.55 14.37 -24.53
CA ALA A 731 -22.45 14.84 -23.73
C ALA A 731 -22.77 14.87 -22.23
N ARG A 732 -21.76 14.49 -21.43
CA ARG A 732 -21.82 14.60 -19.97
C ARG A 732 -21.15 15.86 -19.50
N GLN A 733 -21.68 16.44 -18.43
CA GLN A 733 -21.19 17.69 -17.87
C GLN A 733 -20.15 17.43 -16.76
N TYR A 734 -18.99 18.09 -16.86
CA TYR A 734 -17.91 18.05 -15.88
C TYR A 734 -17.40 19.45 -15.56
N THR A 735 -16.84 19.62 -14.35
CA THR A 735 -16.19 20.86 -13.93
C THR A 735 -14.68 20.64 -13.97
N ILE A 736 -14.01 21.33 -14.87
CA ILE A 736 -12.58 21.24 -15.11
C ILE A 736 -11.89 22.35 -14.31
N GLY A 737 -11.03 21.95 -13.38
CA GLY A 737 -10.14 22.86 -12.65
C GLY A 737 -8.87 23.16 -13.45
N ASN A 738 -7.78 23.45 -12.75
CA ASN A 738 -6.45 23.60 -13.38
C ASN A 738 -5.95 22.27 -13.99
N VAL A 739 -6.43 21.14 -13.45
CA VAL A 739 -6.05 19.79 -13.84
C VAL A 739 -7.31 18.95 -14.01
N SER A 740 -7.30 18.10 -15.03
CA SER A 740 -8.29 17.05 -15.24
C SER A 740 -7.60 15.73 -15.56
N VAL A 741 -8.26 14.63 -15.24
CA VAL A 741 -7.80 13.29 -15.61
C VAL A 741 -8.65 12.79 -16.76
N GLN A 742 -8.04 12.30 -17.83
CA GLN A 742 -8.77 11.66 -18.91
C GLN A 742 -8.34 10.21 -19.06
N LEU A 743 -9.30 9.30 -19.00
CA LEU A 743 -9.09 7.89 -19.30
C LEU A 743 -9.18 7.64 -20.80
N TYR A 744 -8.28 6.85 -21.35
CA TYR A 744 -8.28 6.48 -22.76
C TYR A 744 -7.87 5.02 -22.97
N GLY A 745 -8.31 4.41 -24.06
CA GLY A 745 -7.99 3.02 -24.40
C GLY A 745 -9.22 2.19 -24.79
N ASN A 746 -9.02 1.17 -25.63
CA ASN A 746 -10.08 0.29 -26.16
C ASN A 746 -9.87 -1.19 -25.78
N GLY A 747 -9.00 -1.44 -24.80
CA GLY A 747 -8.63 -2.77 -24.31
C GLY A 747 -7.75 -2.63 -23.08
N ASP A 748 -6.50 -2.22 -23.30
CA ASP A 748 -5.61 -1.77 -22.24
C ASP A 748 -5.90 -0.29 -21.99
N TRP A 749 -6.44 0.03 -20.81
CA TRP A 749 -6.84 1.37 -20.41
C TRP A 749 -5.68 2.11 -19.75
N GLN A 750 -5.57 3.39 -20.05
CA GLN A 750 -4.55 4.30 -19.58
C GLN A 750 -5.21 5.59 -19.12
N PHE A 751 -4.43 6.45 -18.48
CA PHE A 751 -4.90 7.79 -18.11
C PHE A 751 -3.83 8.82 -18.44
N ARG A 752 -4.28 10.05 -18.69
CA ARG A 752 -3.41 11.22 -18.80
C ARG A 752 -3.95 12.37 -17.97
N LEU A 753 -3.04 13.20 -17.51
CA LEU A 753 -3.36 14.46 -16.84
C LEU A 753 -3.34 15.57 -17.87
N LEU A 754 -4.42 16.32 -17.95
CA LEU A 754 -4.57 17.45 -18.85
C LEU A 754 -4.70 18.74 -18.05
N ASP A 755 -4.10 19.81 -18.53
CA ASP A 755 -4.38 21.14 -18.02
C ASP A 755 -5.77 21.63 -18.44
N ARG A 756 -6.14 22.83 -17.99
CA ARG A 756 -7.42 23.47 -18.35
C ARG A 756 -7.60 23.62 -19.87
N ASP A 757 -6.54 23.87 -20.61
CA ASP A 757 -6.55 24.10 -22.06
C ASP A 757 -6.41 22.80 -22.87
N ARG A 758 -6.45 21.64 -22.19
CA ARG A 758 -6.30 20.28 -22.72
C ARG A 758 -4.89 19.96 -23.22
N GLU A 759 -3.87 20.70 -22.76
CA GLU A 759 -2.47 20.32 -22.96
C GLU A 759 -2.09 19.21 -21.97
N GLU A 760 -1.35 18.22 -22.44
CA GLU A 760 -0.98 17.05 -21.64
C GLU A 760 0.14 17.39 -20.66
N ILE A 761 -0.12 17.21 -19.37
CA ILE A 761 0.82 17.44 -18.26
C ILE A 761 1.64 16.17 -17.99
N ALA A 762 0.99 15.01 -18.00
CA ALA A 762 1.60 13.71 -17.74
C ALA A 762 0.77 12.58 -18.38
N ASP A 763 1.44 11.49 -18.74
CA ASP A 763 0.80 10.28 -19.27
C ASP A 763 1.19 9.07 -18.41
N SER A 764 0.28 8.11 -18.33
CA SER A 764 0.46 6.87 -17.59
C SER A 764 1.51 5.95 -18.22
N ASP A 765 2.39 5.42 -17.37
CA ASP A 765 3.34 4.35 -17.71
C ASP A 765 2.73 2.96 -17.46
N VAL A 766 1.67 2.89 -16.66
CA VAL A 766 0.90 1.66 -16.39
C VAL A 766 -0.30 1.52 -17.32
N SER A 767 -0.72 0.27 -17.53
CA SER A 767 -1.94 -0.07 -18.24
C SER A 767 -2.85 -0.93 -17.38
N TYR A 768 -4.15 -0.67 -17.49
CA TYR A 768 -5.20 -1.32 -16.72
C TYR A 768 -6.04 -2.21 -17.63
N ALA A 769 -6.55 -3.32 -17.10
CA ALA A 769 -7.29 -4.30 -17.89
C ALA A 769 -8.66 -3.80 -18.39
N ASP A 770 -9.25 -2.83 -17.69
CA ASP A 770 -10.54 -2.23 -18.02
C ASP A 770 -10.69 -0.82 -17.41
N ARG A 771 -11.75 -0.12 -17.82
CA ARG A 771 -12.08 1.24 -17.37
C ARG A 771 -12.28 1.34 -15.86
N ASP A 772 -12.89 0.33 -15.24
CA ASP A 772 -13.17 0.36 -13.79
C ASP A 772 -11.86 0.26 -13.01
N ALA A 773 -10.92 -0.58 -13.46
CA ALA A 773 -9.57 -0.68 -12.91
C ALA A 773 -8.77 0.63 -13.10
N ALA A 774 -8.82 1.24 -14.28
CA ALA A 774 -8.16 2.54 -14.52
C ALA A 774 -8.76 3.65 -13.63
N THR A 775 -10.09 3.68 -13.49
CA THR A 775 -10.77 4.62 -12.60
C THR A 775 -10.35 4.42 -11.15
N ALA A 776 -10.28 3.18 -10.67
CA ALA A 776 -9.85 2.88 -9.30
C ALA A 776 -8.38 3.28 -9.06
N GLY A 777 -7.48 3.08 -10.04
CA GLY A 777 -6.09 3.51 -9.96
C GLY A 777 -5.97 5.03 -9.87
N VAL A 778 -6.72 5.77 -10.70
CA VAL A 778 -6.78 7.24 -10.63
C VAL A 778 -7.36 7.71 -9.30
N GLU A 779 -8.46 7.11 -8.82
CA GLU A 779 -9.06 7.47 -7.52
C GLU A 779 -8.10 7.22 -6.35
N ASP A 780 -7.22 6.22 -6.45
CA ASP A 780 -6.18 5.98 -5.46
C ASP A 780 -5.07 7.03 -5.52
N LEU A 781 -4.64 7.40 -6.72
CA LEU A 781 -3.73 8.53 -6.95
C LEU A 781 -4.29 9.83 -6.37
N GLN A 782 -5.56 10.16 -6.66
CA GLN A 782 -6.22 11.38 -6.17
C GLN A 782 -6.31 11.42 -4.64
N ARG A 783 -6.63 10.29 -4.01
CA ARG A 783 -6.79 10.19 -2.55
C ARG A 783 -5.50 10.47 -1.78
N HIS A 784 -4.35 10.17 -2.38
CA HIS A 784 -3.04 10.28 -1.73
C HIS A 784 -2.18 11.41 -2.31
N ALA A 785 -2.64 12.11 -3.36
CA ALA A 785 -1.88 13.14 -4.05
C ALA A 785 -1.34 14.22 -3.10
N THR A 786 -2.17 14.78 -2.22
CA THR A 786 -1.77 15.90 -1.34
C THR A 786 -0.75 15.50 -0.27
N ASP A 787 -0.69 14.22 0.10
CA ASP A 787 0.24 13.69 1.11
C ASP A 787 1.49 13.07 0.47
N ALA A 788 1.56 13.01 -0.87
CA ALA A 788 2.64 12.37 -1.60
C ALA A 788 3.99 13.09 -1.36
N PRO A 789 5.03 12.41 -0.83
CA PRO A 789 6.34 13.02 -0.69
C PRO A 789 6.99 13.26 -2.05
N ILE A 790 7.58 14.44 -2.22
CA ILE A 790 8.43 14.75 -3.36
C ILE A 790 9.89 14.44 -2.99
N PHE A 791 10.57 13.65 -3.82
CA PHE A 791 11.96 13.22 -3.59
C PHE A 791 12.77 13.11 -4.87
N ALA A 792 14.08 12.89 -4.76
CA ALA A 792 14.97 12.64 -5.89
C ALA A 792 16.01 11.59 -5.47
N ILE A 793 16.38 10.69 -6.38
CA ILE A 793 17.48 9.74 -6.17
C ILE A 793 18.78 10.42 -6.60
N GLU A 794 19.66 10.73 -5.65
CA GLU A 794 20.89 11.48 -5.95
C GLU A 794 22.02 10.63 -6.48
N GLU A 795 22.30 9.47 -5.91
CA GLU A 795 23.28 8.50 -6.43
C GLU A 795 22.75 7.08 -6.29
N ALA A 796 22.20 6.78 -5.12
CA ALA A 796 21.44 5.57 -4.85
C ALA A 796 20.38 5.83 -3.78
N ALA A 797 19.39 4.95 -3.72
CA ALA A 797 18.36 4.95 -2.70
C ALA A 797 18.05 3.52 -2.26
N ILE A 798 17.61 3.36 -1.01
CA ILE A 798 17.22 2.06 -0.44
C ILE A 798 15.70 1.95 -0.62
N ARG A 799 15.27 1.11 -1.55
CA ARG A 799 13.87 0.75 -1.80
C ARG A 799 13.48 -0.38 -0.86
N LEU A 800 12.28 -0.29 -0.28
CA LEU A 800 11.70 -1.35 0.55
C LEU A 800 10.64 -2.11 -0.26
N ASP A 801 10.58 -3.42 -0.06
CA ASP A 801 9.64 -4.31 -0.75
C ASP A 801 8.95 -5.23 0.28
N GLU A 802 7.64 -5.48 0.14
CA GLU A 802 6.84 -6.34 1.03
C GLU A 802 6.30 -7.60 0.32
N GLU A 803 6.49 -7.79 -0.98
CA GLU A 803 5.78 -8.80 -1.80
C GLU A 803 5.90 -10.23 -1.24
N ASP A 804 7.12 -10.62 -0.83
CA ASP A 804 7.45 -11.93 -0.25
C ASP A 804 8.06 -11.80 1.18
N GLY A 805 7.56 -10.84 1.95
CA GLY A 805 8.13 -10.41 3.23
C GLY A 805 9.01 -9.18 3.05
N TRP A 806 9.34 -8.51 4.16
CA TRP A 806 10.05 -7.23 4.09
C TRP A 806 11.50 -7.43 3.63
N SER A 807 11.89 -6.82 2.52
CA SER A 807 13.27 -6.82 2.01
C SER A 807 13.65 -5.43 1.49
N TRP A 808 14.94 -5.23 1.21
CA TRP A 808 15.42 -3.96 0.67
C TRP A 808 16.31 -4.18 -0.55
N ASP A 809 16.23 -3.24 -1.50
CA ASP A 809 17.10 -3.12 -2.66
C ASP A 809 17.79 -1.77 -2.66
N LEU A 810 19.10 -1.74 -2.91
CA LEU A 810 19.82 -0.53 -3.22
C LEU A 810 19.70 -0.28 -4.74
N VAL A 811 18.95 0.74 -5.11
CA VAL A 811 18.73 1.13 -6.51
C VAL A 811 19.49 2.40 -6.86
N ASP A 812 19.92 2.52 -8.11
CA ASP A 812 20.50 3.76 -8.63
C ASP A 812 19.45 4.73 -9.21
N ARG A 813 19.90 5.81 -9.88
CA ARG A 813 19.00 6.81 -10.48
C ARG A 813 18.14 6.25 -11.63
N GLU A 814 18.62 5.22 -12.29
CA GLU A 814 17.97 4.55 -13.42
C GLU A 814 17.03 3.43 -12.93
N ARG A 815 17.02 3.19 -11.60
CA ARG A 815 16.30 2.11 -10.89
C ARG A 815 16.88 0.73 -11.16
N ASP A 816 18.14 0.65 -11.54
CA ASP A 816 18.85 -0.61 -11.61
C ASP A 816 19.23 -1.05 -10.18
N VAL A 817 18.95 -2.32 -9.84
CA VAL A 817 19.30 -2.90 -8.54
C VAL A 817 20.81 -3.14 -8.50
N LEU A 818 21.50 -2.41 -7.62
CA LEU A 818 22.93 -2.54 -7.38
C LEU A 818 23.24 -3.69 -6.41
N ALA A 819 22.43 -3.80 -5.35
CA ALA A 819 22.58 -4.79 -4.30
C ALA A 819 21.26 -4.98 -3.57
N ASN A 820 21.09 -6.12 -2.91
CA ASN A 820 19.88 -6.45 -2.17
C ASN A 820 20.21 -7.05 -0.80
N GLY A 821 19.25 -6.91 0.12
CA GLY A 821 19.28 -7.59 1.42
C GLY A 821 19.20 -9.11 1.25
N VAL A 822 19.93 -9.86 2.09
CA VAL A 822 19.87 -11.32 2.06
C VAL A 822 18.88 -11.82 3.12
N GLY A 823 17.75 -12.33 2.66
CA GLY A 823 16.65 -12.80 3.52
C GLY A 823 15.46 -11.84 3.52
N THR A 824 14.44 -12.17 4.32
CA THR A 824 13.27 -11.32 4.49
C THR A 824 12.96 -11.16 5.98
N ALA A 825 12.57 -9.96 6.36
CA ALA A 825 12.12 -9.60 7.69
C ALA A 825 10.60 -9.79 7.81
N GLU A 826 10.13 -10.10 9.02
CA GLU A 826 8.68 -10.26 9.28
C GLU A 826 7.95 -8.91 9.35
N THR A 827 8.66 -7.85 9.77
CA THR A 827 8.10 -6.51 9.92
C THR A 827 9.01 -5.45 9.30
N LYS A 828 8.41 -4.32 8.93
CA LYS A 828 9.15 -3.14 8.46
C LYS A 828 10.16 -2.62 9.48
N ASP A 829 9.83 -2.66 10.78
CA ASP A 829 10.75 -2.22 11.84
C ASP A 829 11.99 -3.12 11.89
N ASP A 830 11.82 -4.45 11.77
CA ASP A 830 12.94 -5.39 11.71
C ASP A 830 13.80 -5.14 10.44
N LEU A 831 13.17 -4.85 9.29
CA LEU A 831 13.89 -4.50 8.06
C LEU A 831 14.71 -3.21 8.22
N MET A 832 14.18 -2.21 8.93
CA MET A 832 14.88 -0.96 9.19
C MET A 832 16.08 -1.18 10.12
N ASP A 833 15.96 -2.07 11.11
CA ASP A 833 17.09 -2.51 11.95
C ASP A 833 18.17 -3.24 11.11
N ASP A 834 17.78 -4.05 10.12
CA ASP A 834 18.70 -4.68 9.17
C ASP A 834 19.44 -3.65 8.30
N VAL A 835 18.72 -2.67 7.76
CA VAL A 835 19.31 -1.56 6.99
C VAL A 835 20.31 -0.77 7.85
N ASP A 836 19.96 -0.46 9.09
CA ASP A 836 20.87 0.25 10.01
C ASP A 836 22.09 -0.60 10.40
N THR A 837 21.93 -1.92 10.46
CA THR A 837 23.04 -2.86 10.67
C THR A 837 24.00 -2.83 9.49
N VAL A 838 23.49 -2.94 8.25
CA VAL A 838 24.31 -2.87 7.03
C VAL A 838 25.03 -1.52 6.93
N ARG A 839 24.35 -0.40 7.20
CA ARG A 839 24.99 0.94 7.21
C ARG A 839 26.14 1.04 8.20
N GLN A 840 26.03 0.43 9.38
CA GLN A 840 27.06 0.50 10.41
C GLN A 840 28.28 -0.39 10.12
N LEU A 841 28.05 -1.50 9.41
CA LEU A 841 29.02 -2.57 9.20
C LEU A 841 29.71 -2.48 7.84
N ALA A 842 28.98 -2.21 6.75
CA ALA A 842 29.54 -2.22 5.39
C ALA A 842 30.76 -1.29 5.20
N PRO A 843 30.79 -0.04 5.73
CA PRO A 843 31.95 0.84 5.59
C PRO A 843 33.19 0.39 6.37
N LYS A 844 33.02 -0.52 7.34
CA LYS A 844 34.11 -1.08 8.16
C LYS A 844 34.52 -2.48 7.70
N ALA A 845 33.74 -3.10 6.81
CA ALA A 845 33.93 -4.47 6.42
C ALA A 845 35.26 -4.67 5.68
N GLY A 846 36.06 -5.61 6.18
CA GLY A 846 37.31 -6.04 5.56
C GLY A 846 37.05 -6.99 4.39
N ARG A 847 38.13 -7.36 3.67
CA ARG A 847 38.10 -8.47 2.70
C ARG A 847 38.40 -9.78 3.41
N VAL A 848 37.64 -10.81 3.08
CA VAL A 848 37.93 -12.19 3.48
C VAL A 848 37.78 -13.11 2.27
N ASP A 849 38.86 -13.85 1.95
CA ASP A 849 38.83 -14.89 0.92
C ASP A 849 38.74 -16.27 1.59
N PHE A 850 37.78 -17.10 1.17
CA PHE A 850 37.61 -18.46 1.68
C PHE A 850 38.12 -19.53 0.71
N ASP A 851 38.66 -19.14 -0.43
CA ASP A 851 39.15 -20.01 -1.50
C ASP A 851 40.35 -20.86 -1.08
N VAL A 852 40.90 -20.62 0.11
CA VAL A 852 42.02 -21.33 0.72
C VAL A 852 41.65 -21.73 2.14
N ALA A 853 42.08 -22.93 2.54
CA ALA A 853 41.88 -23.40 3.90
C ALA A 853 42.49 -22.42 4.92
N SER A 854 41.66 -21.95 5.85
CA SER A 854 41.99 -20.84 6.75
C SER A 854 41.43 -21.09 8.14
N PHE A 855 42.16 -20.63 9.15
CA PHE A 855 41.67 -20.56 10.52
C PHE A 855 40.90 -19.27 10.75
N GLU A 856 39.72 -19.36 11.31
CA GLU A 856 38.92 -18.23 11.76
C GLU A 856 38.93 -18.18 13.29
N LEU A 857 39.14 -16.99 13.86
CA LEU A 857 38.94 -16.74 15.28
C LEU A 857 37.52 -16.23 15.50
N VAL A 858 36.72 -16.96 16.26
CA VAL A 858 35.29 -16.70 16.48
C VAL A 858 35.02 -16.58 17.97
N ALA A 859 34.24 -15.58 18.37
CA ALA A 859 33.74 -15.45 19.74
C ALA A 859 32.48 -16.30 19.94
N ASN A 860 32.39 -16.99 21.08
CA ASN A 860 31.19 -17.72 21.48
C ASN A 860 30.17 -16.78 22.18
N GLU A 861 29.00 -17.32 22.59
CA GLU A 861 27.94 -16.56 23.27
C GLU A 861 28.38 -15.83 24.56
N ASP A 862 29.51 -16.24 25.16
CA ASP A 862 30.08 -15.65 26.37
C ASP A 862 31.22 -14.65 26.06
N ASP A 863 31.33 -14.17 24.82
CA ASP A 863 32.41 -13.31 24.31
C ASP A 863 33.81 -13.94 24.46
N ARG A 864 33.92 -15.27 24.45
CA ARG A 864 35.20 -16.00 24.49
C ARG A 864 35.59 -16.54 23.13
N TRP A 865 36.81 -16.26 22.72
CA TRP A 865 37.37 -16.57 21.42
C TRP A 865 37.81 -18.03 21.33
N HIS A 866 37.55 -18.69 20.21
CA HIS A 866 38.15 -19.98 19.87
C HIS A 866 38.49 -20.00 18.39
N TRP A 867 39.36 -20.92 17.98
CA TRP A 867 39.69 -21.10 16.58
C TRP A 867 38.76 -22.11 15.92
N ARG A 868 38.65 -21.98 14.60
CA ARG A 868 37.89 -22.88 13.73
C ARG A 868 38.61 -23.00 12.39
N LEU A 869 38.91 -24.22 11.93
CA LEU A 869 39.48 -24.43 10.59
C LEU A 869 38.36 -24.59 9.56
N ILE A 870 38.55 -23.91 8.44
CA ILE A 870 37.58 -23.80 7.36
C ILE A 870 38.24 -24.28 6.07
N ASP A 871 37.50 -25.06 5.28
CA ASP A 871 37.97 -25.51 3.97
C ASP A 871 37.77 -24.46 2.87
N GLU A 872 38.19 -24.80 1.65
CA GLU A 872 38.08 -23.95 0.46
C GLU A 872 36.62 -23.67 0.05
N ASP A 873 35.67 -24.47 0.56
CA ASP A 873 34.22 -24.31 0.33
C ASP A 873 33.54 -23.54 1.47
N GLY A 874 34.32 -22.97 2.41
CA GLY A 874 33.79 -22.25 3.57
C GLY A 874 33.19 -23.13 4.67
N ARG A 875 33.33 -24.47 4.60
CA ARG A 875 32.81 -25.40 5.60
C ARG A 875 33.78 -25.56 6.75
N THR A 876 33.24 -25.61 7.97
CA THR A 876 34.05 -25.93 9.14
C THR A 876 34.48 -27.40 9.13
N VAL A 877 35.79 -27.64 9.20
CA VAL A 877 36.37 -28.98 9.28
C VAL A 877 36.77 -29.34 10.71
N ALA A 878 37.27 -28.36 11.47
CA ALA A 878 37.75 -28.54 12.84
C ALA A 878 37.44 -27.32 13.70
N THR A 879 37.23 -27.55 14.99
CA THR A 879 36.96 -26.49 15.97
C THR A 879 37.84 -26.65 17.20
N GLY A 880 38.34 -25.55 17.74
CA GLY A 880 39.07 -25.51 19.00
C GLY A 880 38.15 -25.80 20.19
N SER A 881 38.57 -26.70 21.06
CA SER A 881 37.83 -27.05 22.28
C SER A 881 38.12 -26.09 23.45
N GLU A 882 39.21 -25.34 23.34
CA GLU A 882 39.62 -24.31 24.29
C GLU A 882 39.13 -22.93 23.85
N THR A 883 38.78 -22.08 24.82
CA THR A 883 38.29 -20.72 24.57
C THR A 883 39.09 -19.70 25.38
N TYR A 884 39.28 -18.51 24.84
CA TYR A 884 40.20 -17.49 25.32
C TYR A 884 39.46 -16.16 25.55
N GLU A 885 39.95 -15.33 26.48
CA GLU A 885 39.30 -14.04 26.79
C GLU A 885 39.56 -12.98 25.70
N THR A 886 40.67 -13.09 24.98
CA THR A 886 41.06 -12.12 23.95
C THR A 886 41.46 -12.81 22.66
N THR A 887 41.32 -12.11 21.54
CA THR A 887 41.74 -12.60 20.23
C THR A 887 43.26 -12.81 20.16
N GLU A 888 44.05 -12.05 20.91
CA GLU A 888 45.51 -12.21 20.96
C GLU A 888 45.91 -13.52 21.65
N ASP A 889 45.25 -13.87 22.76
CA ASP A 889 45.47 -15.14 23.44
C ASP A 889 45.03 -16.32 22.55
N ALA A 890 43.92 -16.16 21.81
CA ALA A 890 43.46 -17.16 20.86
C ALA A 890 44.43 -17.36 19.69
N ARG A 891 45.04 -16.27 19.21
CA ARG A 891 46.08 -16.30 18.16
C ARG A 891 47.36 -16.98 18.64
N GLU A 892 47.83 -16.65 19.84
CA GLU A 892 49.00 -17.31 20.44
C GLU A 892 48.75 -18.81 20.61
N ALA A 893 47.58 -19.19 21.12
CA ALA A 893 47.21 -20.60 21.25
C ALA A 893 47.04 -21.31 19.90
N LEU A 894 46.62 -20.61 18.84
CA LEU A 894 46.52 -21.18 17.50
C LEU A 894 47.90 -21.54 16.93
N GLU A 895 48.94 -20.73 17.20
CA GLU A 895 50.32 -21.06 16.82
C GLU A 895 50.78 -22.37 17.51
N ASP A 896 50.48 -22.53 18.80
CA ASP A 896 50.74 -23.78 19.52
C ASP A 896 49.96 -24.97 18.91
N VAL A 897 48.71 -24.74 18.51
CA VAL A 897 47.87 -25.77 17.85
C VAL A 897 48.44 -26.18 16.50
N ARG A 898 49.02 -25.27 15.72
CA ARG A 898 49.68 -25.61 14.44
C ARG A 898 50.85 -26.57 14.67
N ASP A 899 51.69 -26.28 15.65
CA ASP A 899 52.81 -27.16 16.04
C ASP A 899 52.28 -28.53 16.50
N LEU A 900 51.18 -28.56 17.27
CA LEU A 900 50.54 -29.81 17.70
C LEU A 900 49.99 -30.64 16.53
N ILE A 901 49.35 -30.01 15.54
CA ILE A 901 48.82 -30.68 14.34
C ILE A 901 49.96 -31.32 13.54
N GLU A 902 51.07 -30.61 13.36
CA GLU A 902 52.24 -31.13 12.63
C GLU A 902 52.83 -32.35 13.35
N ALA A 903 53.02 -32.26 14.68
CA ALA A 903 53.58 -33.31 15.50
C ALA A 903 52.63 -34.51 15.76
N ALA A 904 51.32 -34.34 15.59
CA ALA A 904 50.34 -35.31 16.07
C ALA A 904 50.37 -36.65 15.33
N SER A 905 50.31 -37.75 16.08
CA SER A 905 50.11 -39.10 15.55
C SER A 905 48.62 -39.45 15.41
N ILE A 906 48.23 -40.34 14.49
CA ILE A 906 46.84 -40.80 14.35
C ILE A 906 46.66 -42.10 15.15
N LEU A 907 45.72 -42.12 16.09
CA LEU A 907 45.39 -43.23 16.98
C LEU A 907 43.90 -43.57 16.87
N GLU A 908 43.57 -44.86 16.88
CA GLU A 908 42.20 -45.36 16.80
C GLU A 908 41.80 -45.99 18.14
N ILE A 909 40.62 -45.62 18.65
CA ILE A 909 40.01 -46.21 19.84
C ILE A 909 38.94 -47.19 19.34
N ASP A 910 39.30 -48.47 19.29
CA ASP A 910 38.41 -49.57 18.85
C ASP A 910 37.84 -50.39 20.01
N SER A 911 38.26 -50.05 21.23
CA SER A 911 37.93 -50.76 22.46
C SER A 911 38.25 -49.92 23.69
N VAL A 912 37.56 -50.23 24.79
CA VAL A 912 37.80 -49.63 26.11
C VAL A 912 39.30 -49.68 26.43
N SER A 913 39.89 -48.56 26.81
CA SER A 913 41.34 -48.43 26.96
C SER A 913 41.71 -47.51 28.13
N PHE A 914 42.77 -47.87 28.84
CA PHE A 914 43.41 -46.98 29.78
C PHE A 914 44.40 -46.08 29.05
N GLU A 915 44.19 -44.78 29.11
CA GLU A 915 45.09 -43.77 28.60
C GLU A 915 46.01 -43.27 29.72
N LEU A 916 47.33 -43.23 29.47
CA LEU A 916 48.30 -42.56 30.35
C LEU A 916 48.85 -41.31 29.68
N HIS A 917 48.85 -40.21 30.43
CA HIS A 917 49.40 -38.92 30.03
C HIS A 917 50.04 -38.19 31.23
N ILE A 918 50.74 -37.08 30.97
CA ILE A 918 51.50 -36.31 31.96
C ILE A 918 50.72 -35.05 32.36
N ALA A 919 50.28 -34.94 33.61
CA ALA A 919 49.70 -33.72 34.19
C ALA A 919 50.77 -32.83 34.88
N GLU A 920 50.38 -31.61 35.31
CA GLU A 920 51.28 -30.61 35.93
C GLU A 920 52.15 -31.17 37.08
N ASP A 921 51.59 -32.08 37.89
CA ASP A 921 52.23 -32.66 39.07
C ASP A 921 52.64 -34.16 38.91
N GLY A 922 52.59 -34.72 37.70
CA GLY A 922 52.99 -36.11 37.42
C GLY A 922 52.07 -36.86 36.46
N TRP A 923 52.21 -38.18 36.37
CA TRP A 923 51.41 -39.05 35.51
C TRP A 923 50.01 -39.30 36.09
N VAL A 924 49.00 -39.29 35.23
CA VAL A 924 47.62 -39.70 35.56
C VAL A 924 47.15 -40.76 34.57
N TRP A 925 46.06 -41.43 34.89
CA TRP A 925 45.43 -42.37 33.97
C TRP A 925 43.93 -42.11 33.86
N GLN A 926 43.37 -42.34 32.67
CA GLN A 926 41.94 -42.27 32.39
C GLN A 926 41.48 -43.56 31.71
N LEU A 927 40.32 -44.07 32.09
CA LEU A 927 39.64 -45.18 31.44
C LEU A 927 38.64 -44.59 30.45
N ILE A 928 38.89 -44.80 29.17
CA ILE A 928 38.08 -44.32 28.06
C ILE A 928 37.32 -45.51 27.47
N ASP A 929 36.04 -45.34 27.15
CA ASP A 929 35.27 -46.37 26.44
C ASP A 929 35.57 -46.40 24.93
N GLU A 930 34.92 -47.32 24.21
CA GLU A 930 35.08 -47.44 22.74
C GLU A 930 34.51 -46.24 21.96
N TYR A 931 33.75 -45.37 22.64
CA TYR A 931 33.11 -44.17 22.08
C TYR A 931 33.86 -42.89 22.46
N GLY A 932 35.09 -43.00 22.97
CA GLY A 932 35.90 -41.84 23.37
C GLY A 932 35.48 -41.17 24.69
N THR A 933 34.52 -41.73 25.43
CA THR A 933 34.03 -41.15 26.69
C THR A 933 34.86 -41.60 27.89
N THR A 934 35.32 -40.66 28.71
CA THR A 934 36.03 -40.96 29.96
C THR A 934 35.07 -41.52 31.01
N MET A 935 35.19 -42.81 31.29
CA MET A 935 34.38 -43.53 32.27
C MET A 935 34.88 -43.34 33.70
N ALA A 936 36.21 -43.29 33.87
CA ALA A 936 36.87 -43.18 35.16
C ALA A 936 38.23 -42.51 35.02
N GLU A 937 38.68 -41.81 36.04
CA GLU A 937 40.03 -41.24 36.06
C GLU A 937 40.69 -41.41 37.42
N SER A 938 42.03 -41.32 37.44
CA SER A 938 42.80 -41.38 38.67
C SER A 938 42.52 -40.18 39.57
N THR A 939 42.24 -40.41 40.85
CA THR A 939 42.02 -39.36 41.86
C THR A 939 43.30 -38.68 42.36
N GLN A 940 44.47 -39.13 41.91
CA GLN A 940 45.78 -38.62 42.33
C GLN A 940 46.79 -38.67 41.17
N THR A 941 47.76 -37.75 41.21
CA THR A 941 48.89 -37.72 40.29
C THR A 941 50.03 -38.61 40.81
N TYR A 942 50.74 -39.27 39.89
CA TYR A 942 51.82 -40.21 40.22
C TYR A 942 53.16 -39.68 39.71
N GLU A 943 54.17 -39.62 40.57
CA GLU A 943 55.50 -39.09 40.19
C GLU A 943 56.16 -39.82 39.01
N THR A 944 55.80 -41.08 38.75
CA THR A 944 56.39 -41.88 37.67
C THR A 944 55.35 -42.64 36.87
N ARG A 945 55.60 -42.82 35.56
CA ARG A 945 54.81 -43.67 34.65
C ARG A 945 54.57 -45.06 35.22
N THR A 946 55.60 -45.65 35.82
CA THR A 946 55.50 -46.99 36.42
C THR A 946 54.48 -47.01 37.56
N ALA A 947 54.46 -45.97 38.40
CA ALA A 947 53.50 -45.86 39.51
C ALA A 947 52.06 -45.64 39.02
N ALA A 948 51.84 -44.80 38.00
CA ALA A 948 50.53 -44.66 37.38
C ALA A 948 50.04 -45.99 36.77
N ARG A 949 50.94 -46.72 36.09
CA ARG A 949 50.62 -48.03 35.51
C ARG A 949 50.35 -49.09 36.57
N GLU A 950 51.08 -49.07 37.69
CA GLU A 950 50.81 -49.97 38.81
C GLU A 950 49.43 -49.68 39.42
N ALA A 951 49.10 -48.42 39.68
CA ALA A 951 47.80 -48.04 40.21
C ALA A 951 46.63 -48.38 39.27
N MET A 952 46.80 -48.15 37.97
CA MET A 952 45.85 -48.58 36.94
C MET A 952 45.67 -50.11 36.94
N ASN A 953 46.76 -50.88 37.05
CA ASN A 953 46.68 -52.35 37.16
C ASN A 953 45.99 -52.80 38.44
N ASP A 954 46.17 -52.08 39.55
CA ASP A 954 45.48 -52.34 40.81
C ASP A 954 43.97 -52.09 40.65
N VAL A 955 43.57 -51.00 40.01
CA VAL A 955 42.15 -50.74 39.68
C VAL A 955 41.60 -51.81 38.74
N LYS A 956 42.34 -52.18 37.69
CA LYS A 956 41.96 -53.24 36.74
C LYS A 956 41.79 -54.61 37.42
N ALA A 957 42.59 -54.91 38.44
CA ALA A 957 42.54 -56.17 39.17
C ALA A 957 41.43 -56.20 40.24
N GLN A 958 41.14 -55.06 40.88
CA GLN A 958 40.28 -55.02 42.07
C GLN A 958 38.87 -54.48 41.81
N ALA A 959 38.69 -53.60 40.84
CA ALA A 959 37.39 -52.99 40.53
C ALA A 959 36.32 -54.00 40.04
N PRO A 960 36.62 -55.02 39.22
CA PRO A 960 35.59 -55.95 38.72
C PRO A 960 34.82 -56.68 39.83
N ASP A 961 35.51 -57.02 40.92
CA ASP A 961 34.96 -57.72 42.08
C ASP A 961 34.50 -56.77 43.20
N GLY A 962 34.49 -55.47 42.94
CA GLY A 962 34.22 -54.47 43.96
C GLY A 962 32.74 -54.33 44.32
N TRP A 963 32.42 -54.12 45.60
CA TRP A 963 31.03 -53.97 46.05
C TRP A 963 30.61 -52.50 46.10
N ILE A 964 29.31 -52.25 45.87
CA ILE A 964 28.74 -50.90 45.85
C ILE A 964 28.27 -50.51 47.26
N THR A 965 28.62 -49.32 47.72
CA THR A 965 28.14 -48.73 48.98
C THR A 965 27.61 -47.34 48.71
N PHE A 966 26.38 -47.08 49.13
CA PHE A 966 25.77 -45.75 49.04
C PHE A 966 25.99 -45.01 50.35
N THR A 967 26.43 -43.77 50.24
CA THR A 967 26.62 -42.83 51.34
C THR A 967 25.66 -41.67 51.13
N GLU A 968 24.83 -41.39 52.14
CA GLU A 968 23.93 -40.23 52.16
C GLU A 968 24.68 -38.91 52.41
#